data_AF-A0A246ADE9-F1
#
_entry.id   AF-A0A246ADE9-F1
#
_cell.length_a   1.000
_cell.length_b   1.000
_cell.length_c   1.000
_cell.angle_alpha   90.00
_cell.angle_beta   90.00
_cell.angle_gamma   90.00
#
_symmetry.space_group_name_H-M   'P 1'
#
loop_
_entity.id
_entity.type
_entity.pdbx_description
1 polymer ?
#
loop_
_entity_poly.entity_id
_entity_poly.type
_entity_poly.pdbx_seq_one_letter_code
_entity_poly.pdbx_strand_id
1 'polypeptide(L)'
;MLNKFFTLLLMFLSTVVFGQTIGDYKNAFKRQGNSISMNMTNGVVKLDLCTPGMFRIRTSWNGKFEPNENLMVIKYDWENVSTKVVEQKDHFLLTTAKLKIRINKSPFKIDVSDLKGKILIAESGGSMVKNNTEVGVTKNLQADEHFFGFGERMDFMDHRFKKLTLNVGRGKGLPHAIGAYNILEANYCPIPFLMSTKGYGIFMHNSFATTWDMGATNKNQYTFNAADGELDYYFIYGPTFPAILNAYTAITGKSPMLPQFALGLHAGTYSGGTWGHEEKTSDQYVIELAKKYRLLGIPVDLLWLDSTWRLFGETGGKGATSFEWRETFKNPKGMFDSLYAMNYKMVGLHLRPRFDNAKKLNLLDQARAKGYTYPEHGKPGEFVNFFDEKATQWWWENGVMRVANLGAKFLKTDEGSAFGALANESEKVGPVGQDAERLHNVFPIAYAKAPFLEFEKFNGFRGLNQTREGYSGIQRYPYIFAGDWPSEWQYFAPVIKAGLNVGLSGVGLWAHCMGGFEHQADPELYIRWVQFGMFSPIALVFGMDHPGYKEPWNYGEDALRNFKKYDLLRYRLFPYLYTSMHQQYETGLPMMRALVLSDQDDENVYEIGDQYMLGDHLMVAPVTTKGAITRSVYLPEGTWFNYWTGEKYEGKSYHHVVAPLDTIPLFVKAGAIIPMQPEMIYTGEKPVDVMTLDVFPHGESNYKFYEDDNLSAKYKTGNFALTKITSSLNDNALVLKIAKPSGTFKSAAHRYLAKIHWNNNMAPKAVSENARNVDAVKNAGQLDESAGWYYDQKNKILWIKSIGNNEEDIVLKIN
;
A
#
# COMPACT_ATOMS: atom_id res chain seq x y z
N MET A 1 -20.65 72.05 -25.79
CA MET A 1 -20.61 70.81 -26.59
C MET A 1 -19.97 69.76 -25.70
N LEU A 2 -20.64 68.66 -25.31
CA LEU A 2 -20.95 67.46 -26.13
C LEU A 2 -19.67 66.90 -26.80
N ASN A 3 -19.32 65.62 -26.84
CA ASN A 3 -19.85 64.33 -26.34
C ASN A 3 -18.68 63.30 -26.47
N LYS A 4 -18.63 62.09 -25.89
CA LYS A 4 -19.52 61.25 -25.04
C LYS A 4 -18.62 60.21 -24.33
N PHE A 5 -18.98 59.69 -23.15
CA PHE A 5 -18.48 58.39 -22.65
C PHE A 5 -19.68 57.46 -22.48
N PHE A 6 -19.62 56.25 -23.02
CA PHE A 6 -20.69 55.25 -22.93
C PHE A 6 -20.13 53.98 -22.29
N THR A 7 -20.54 53.71 -21.05
CA THR A 7 -20.15 52.51 -20.31
C THR A 7 -21.03 51.34 -20.75
N LEU A 8 -20.46 50.31 -21.38
CA LEU A 8 -21.19 49.09 -21.71
C LEU A 8 -21.10 48.10 -20.54
N LEU A 9 -22.10 48.12 -19.66
CA LEU A 9 -22.19 47.17 -18.55
C LEU A 9 -22.72 45.81 -19.06
N LEU A 10 -21.82 44.92 -19.46
CA LEU A 10 -22.17 43.52 -19.76
C LEU A 10 -22.52 42.79 -18.47
N MET A 11 -23.82 42.71 -18.17
CA MET A 11 -24.34 41.80 -17.15
C MET A 11 -24.12 40.36 -17.61
N PHE A 12 -23.03 39.74 -17.16
CA PHE A 12 -22.95 38.29 -17.07
C PHE A 12 -23.98 37.83 -16.03
N LEU A 13 -25.20 37.51 -16.48
CA LEU A 13 -26.03 36.57 -15.74
C LEU A 13 -25.33 35.22 -15.78
N SER A 14 -24.60 34.91 -14.71
CA SER A 14 -24.26 33.54 -14.37
C SER A 14 -25.58 32.80 -14.10
N THR A 15 -26.09 32.09 -15.10
CA THR A 15 -27.14 31.10 -14.88
C THR A 15 -26.56 30.02 -13.99
N VAL A 16 -26.84 30.13 -12.70
CA VAL A 16 -26.64 29.05 -11.73
C VAL A 16 -27.54 27.90 -12.18
N VAL A 17 -26.96 26.93 -12.90
CA VAL A 17 -27.65 25.70 -13.25
C VAL A 17 -27.79 24.89 -11.96
N PHE A 18 -28.94 25.02 -11.31
CA PHE A 18 -29.30 24.18 -10.18
C PHE A 18 -29.38 22.73 -10.66
N GLY A 19 -28.55 21.86 -10.09
CA GLY A 19 -28.57 20.43 -10.41
C GLY A 19 -29.94 19.81 -10.11
N GLN A 20 -30.37 18.88 -10.96
CA GLN A 20 -31.63 18.16 -10.78
C GLN A 20 -31.48 17.20 -9.58
N THR A 21 -32.25 17.43 -8.51
CA THR A 21 -32.33 16.49 -7.40
C THR A 21 -33.02 15.20 -7.83
N ILE A 22 -32.80 14.08 -7.12
CA ILE A 22 -33.57 12.84 -7.37
C ILE A 22 -35.07 12.99 -7.03
N GLY A 23 -35.40 14.00 -6.21
CA GLY A 23 -36.75 14.33 -5.75
C GLY A 23 -37.27 13.39 -4.66
N ASP A 24 -38.53 13.59 -4.27
CA ASP A 24 -39.14 12.89 -3.13
C ASP A 24 -39.60 11.46 -3.46
N TYR A 25 -39.79 10.65 -2.42
CA TYR A 25 -40.33 9.30 -2.54
C TYR A 25 -41.76 9.35 -3.09
N LYS A 26 -41.97 8.68 -4.23
CA LYS A 26 -43.26 8.63 -4.92
C LYS A 26 -44.05 7.39 -4.54
N ASN A 27 -43.48 6.20 -4.78
CA ASN A 27 -44.12 4.92 -4.49
C ASN A 27 -43.13 3.74 -4.59
N ALA A 28 -43.67 2.53 -4.48
CA ALA A 28 -43.00 1.28 -4.81
C ALA A 28 -41.72 1.00 -4.00
N PHE A 29 -41.74 1.23 -2.68
CA PHE A 29 -40.80 0.58 -1.76
C PHE A 29 -40.94 -0.95 -1.91
N LYS A 30 -40.00 -1.56 -2.64
CA LYS A 30 -40.02 -2.98 -3.01
C LYS A 30 -38.72 -3.64 -2.55
N ARG A 31 -38.84 -4.57 -1.60
CA ARG A 31 -37.73 -5.42 -1.13
C ARG A 31 -37.73 -6.76 -1.85
N GLN A 32 -36.59 -7.16 -2.40
CA GLN A 32 -36.33 -8.49 -2.95
C GLN A 32 -34.99 -9.00 -2.38
N GLY A 33 -35.07 -9.89 -1.40
CA GLY A 33 -33.91 -10.34 -0.62
C GLY A 33 -33.21 -9.16 0.08
N ASN A 34 -31.97 -8.90 -0.32
CA ASN A 34 -31.15 -7.79 0.17
C ASN A 34 -31.40 -6.45 -0.55
N SER A 35 -31.98 -6.47 -1.74
CA SER A 35 -32.19 -5.25 -2.54
C SER A 35 -33.51 -4.58 -2.16
N ILE A 36 -33.48 -3.27 -2.00
CA ILE A 36 -34.64 -2.42 -1.76
C ILE A 36 -34.64 -1.33 -2.83
N SER A 37 -35.70 -1.29 -3.63
CA SER A 37 -35.91 -0.28 -4.68
C SER A 37 -37.02 0.68 -4.31
N MET A 38 -36.90 1.94 -4.74
CA MET A 38 -37.87 3.02 -4.48
C MET A 38 -37.99 3.90 -5.71
N ASN A 39 -39.22 4.20 -6.13
CA ASN A 39 -39.47 5.19 -7.18
C ASN A 39 -39.48 6.59 -6.58
N MET A 40 -38.67 7.46 -7.15
CA MET A 40 -38.54 8.86 -6.76
C MET A 40 -39.29 9.75 -7.76
N THR A 41 -39.28 11.07 -7.53
CA THR A 41 -39.93 12.01 -8.46
C THR A 41 -39.21 12.03 -9.82
N ASN A 42 -37.87 12.02 -9.81
CA ASN A 42 -37.03 12.19 -10.99
C ASN A 42 -36.18 10.95 -11.33
N GLY A 43 -36.48 9.77 -10.76
CA GLY A 43 -35.67 8.57 -10.97
C GLY A 43 -35.97 7.41 -10.03
N VAL A 44 -34.98 6.55 -9.81
CA VAL A 44 -35.04 5.36 -8.95
C VAL A 44 -33.81 5.32 -8.03
N VAL A 45 -34.04 5.03 -6.76
CA VAL A 45 -32.98 4.71 -5.79
C VAL A 45 -33.05 3.23 -5.44
N LYS A 46 -31.89 2.57 -5.38
CA LYS A 46 -31.73 1.23 -4.81
C LYS A 46 -30.80 1.28 -3.60
N LEU A 47 -31.10 0.43 -2.62
CA LEU A 47 -30.29 0.18 -1.44
C LEU A 47 -30.11 -1.33 -1.31
N ASP A 48 -28.88 -1.81 -1.51
CA ASP A 48 -28.53 -3.23 -1.47
C ASP A 48 -27.78 -3.53 -0.17
N LEU A 49 -28.38 -4.34 0.70
CA LEU A 49 -27.78 -4.72 1.99
C LEU A 49 -26.65 -5.75 1.78
N CYS A 50 -25.41 -5.38 2.06
CA CYS A 50 -24.24 -6.23 1.89
C CYS A 50 -23.92 -7.03 3.17
N THR A 51 -23.94 -6.38 4.32
CA THR A 51 -23.83 -7.03 5.64
C THR A 51 -24.72 -6.28 6.64
N PRO A 52 -24.90 -6.75 7.89
CA PRO A 52 -25.60 -5.95 8.89
C PRO A 52 -25.02 -4.55 9.12
N GLY A 53 -23.74 -4.32 8.81
CA GLY A 53 -23.09 -3.01 8.92
C GLY A 53 -22.81 -2.31 7.58
N MET A 54 -23.20 -2.85 6.44
CA MET A 54 -22.71 -2.37 5.14
C MET A 54 -23.78 -2.46 4.07
N PHE A 55 -23.94 -1.41 3.27
CA PHE A 55 -24.92 -1.38 2.18
C PHE A 55 -24.47 -0.45 1.04
N ARG A 56 -24.85 -0.80 -0.18
CA ARG A 56 -24.64 -0.01 -1.40
C ARG A 56 -25.85 0.86 -1.66
N ILE A 57 -25.65 2.13 -2.01
CA ILE A 57 -26.68 3.04 -2.51
C ILE A 57 -26.39 3.27 -3.99
N ARG A 58 -27.41 3.07 -4.84
CA ARG A 58 -27.36 3.28 -6.29
C ARG A 58 -28.49 4.21 -6.70
N THR A 59 -28.20 5.26 -7.47
CA THR A 59 -29.21 6.26 -7.89
C THR A 59 -29.17 6.50 -9.39
N SER A 60 -30.34 6.43 -10.03
CA SER A 60 -30.49 6.63 -11.48
C SER A 60 -31.66 7.55 -11.82
N TRP A 61 -31.37 8.63 -12.55
CA TRP A 61 -32.36 9.58 -13.07
C TRP A 61 -33.09 9.08 -14.34
N ASN A 62 -32.54 8.09 -15.05
CA ASN A 62 -33.17 7.51 -16.24
C ASN A 62 -33.81 6.13 -15.98
N GLY A 63 -33.76 5.64 -14.74
CA GLY A 63 -34.28 4.33 -14.31
C GLY A 63 -33.43 3.12 -14.72
N LYS A 64 -32.33 3.32 -15.46
CA LYS A 64 -31.37 2.27 -15.84
C LYS A 64 -30.20 2.26 -14.87
N PHE A 65 -29.67 1.07 -14.59
CA PHE A 65 -28.55 0.86 -13.69
C PHE A 65 -27.43 0.16 -14.45
N GLU A 66 -26.19 0.58 -14.22
CA GLU A 66 -25.02 -0.04 -14.85
C GLU A 66 -24.83 -1.50 -14.39
N PRO A 67 -24.27 -2.38 -15.23
CA PRO A 67 -23.88 -3.72 -14.81
C PRO A 67 -22.77 -3.66 -13.75
N ASN A 68 -22.63 -4.72 -12.97
CA ASN A 68 -21.53 -4.86 -12.03
C ASN A 68 -20.21 -5.08 -12.80
N GLU A 69 -19.22 -4.23 -12.55
CA GLU A 69 -17.85 -4.35 -13.09
C GLU A 69 -16.97 -5.24 -12.18
N ASN A 70 -15.77 -5.64 -12.61
CA ASN A 70 -14.92 -6.58 -11.83
C ASN A 70 -13.44 -6.15 -11.67
N LEU A 71 -13.13 -4.88 -11.93
CA LEU A 71 -11.80 -4.30 -11.73
C LEU A 71 -11.70 -3.68 -10.33
N MET A 72 -12.70 -2.91 -9.90
CA MET A 72 -12.72 -2.33 -8.55
C MET A 72 -13.25 -3.34 -7.52
N VAL A 73 -14.41 -3.91 -7.79
CA VAL A 73 -15.16 -4.76 -6.84
C VAL A 73 -15.08 -6.23 -7.23
N ILE A 74 -14.79 -7.09 -6.25
CA ILE A 74 -14.76 -8.56 -6.44
C ILE A 74 -15.99 -9.26 -5.85
N LYS A 75 -16.84 -8.55 -5.09
CA LYS A 75 -18.00 -9.15 -4.40
C LYS A 75 -19.25 -8.25 -4.40
N TYR A 76 -20.25 -8.68 -5.15
CA TYR A 76 -21.59 -8.09 -5.17
C TYR A 76 -22.66 -8.96 -4.53
N ASP A 77 -22.45 -10.29 -4.51
CA ASP A 77 -23.37 -11.23 -3.90
C ASP A 77 -23.06 -11.39 -2.42
N TRP A 78 -24.10 -11.24 -1.59
CA TRP A 78 -24.01 -11.26 -0.14
C TRP A 78 -25.12 -12.11 0.45
N GLU A 79 -24.84 -12.73 1.60
CA GLU A 79 -25.83 -13.48 2.38
C GLU A 79 -27.02 -12.59 2.79
N ASN A 80 -28.20 -13.19 2.92
CA ASN A 80 -29.42 -12.43 3.22
C ASN A 80 -29.37 -11.75 4.60
N VAL A 81 -29.37 -10.43 4.62
CA VAL A 81 -29.29 -9.60 5.82
C VAL A 81 -30.65 -9.52 6.52
N SER A 82 -30.73 -10.17 7.68
CA SER A 82 -31.89 -10.04 8.57
C SER A 82 -32.11 -8.57 8.95
N THR A 83 -33.25 -8.03 8.54
CA THR A 83 -33.58 -6.60 8.66
C THR A 83 -35.06 -6.45 8.92
N LYS A 84 -35.42 -5.80 10.04
CA LYS A 84 -36.79 -5.38 10.33
C LYS A 84 -37.07 -4.08 9.59
N VAL A 85 -38.16 -4.01 8.84
CA VAL A 85 -38.62 -2.78 8.18
C VAL A 85 -39.91 -2.32 8.85
N VAL A 86 -39.98 -1.04 9.21
CA VAL A 86 -41.18 -0.40 9.73
C VAL A 86 -41.47 0.82 8.86
N GLU A 87 -42.63 0.83 8.20
CA GLU A 87 -43.12 2.02 7.52
C GLU A 87 -43.79 2.96 8.53
N GLN A 88 -43.49 4.26 8.40
CA GLN A 88 -44.09 5.36 9.14
C GLN A 88 -44.65 6.39 8.14
N LYS A 89 -45.39 7.39 8.64
CA LYS A 89 -46.01 8.42 7.80
C LYS A 89 -44.98 9.17 6.94
N ASP A 90 -43.87 9.54 7.54
CA ASP A 90 -42.81 10.42 7.01
C ASP A 90 -41.53 9.68 6.59
N HIS A 91 -41.34 8.42 7.00
CA HIS A 91 -40.12 7.66 6.72
C HIS A 91 -40.34 6.14 6.67
N PHE A 92 -39.33 5.42 6.20
CA PHE A 92 -39.13 3.99 6.46
C PHE A 92 -37.97 3.84 7.44
N LEU A 93 -38.11 2.99 8.45
CA LEU A 93 -37.05 2.62 9.39
C LEU A 93 -36.64 1.17 9.13
N LEU A 94 -35.39 0.98 8.70
CA LEU A 94 -34.76 -0.33 8.52
C LEU A 94 -33.81 -0.55 9.69
N THR A 95 -33.96 -1.67 10.40
CA THR A 95 -33.08 -2.04 11.52
C THR A 95 -32.40 -3.38 11.22
N THR A 96 -31.07 -3.35 11.13
CA THR A 96 -30.21 -4.53 11.00
C THR A 96 -29.67 -4.94 12.38
N ALA A 97 -28.80 -5.95 12.44
CA ALA A 97 -28.07 -6.30 13.67
C ALA A 97 -26.96 -5.29 14.08
N LYS A 98 -26.73 -4.20 13.32
CA LYS A 98 -25.74 -3.15 13.68
C LYS A 98 -26.22 -1.71 13.48
N LEU A 99 -27.24 -1.47 12.65
CA LEU A 99 -27.62 -0.13 12.18
C LEU A 99 -29.14 0.11 12.25
N LYS A 100 -29.48 1.38 12.42
CA LYS A 100 -30.80 1.96 12.15
C LYS A 100 -30.66 2.91 10.97
N ILE A 101 -31.26 2.55 9.84
CA ILE A 101 -31.26 3.34 8.60
C ILE A 101 -32.65 3.97 8.45
N ARG A 102 -32.72 5.29 8.48
CA ARG A 102 -33.96 6.08 8.36
C ARG A 102 -34.02 6.69 6.97
N ILE A 103 -34.95 6.22 6.16
CA ILE A 103 -35.18 6.71 4.79
C ILE A 103 -36.41 7.63 4.84
N ASN A 104 -36.18 8.94 4.87
CA ASN A 104 -37.25 9.94 4.93
C ASN A 104 -37.90 10.10 3.55
N LYS A 105 -39.21 10.32 3.49
CA LYS A 105 -40.00 10.33 2.24
C LYS A 105 -40.00 11.69 1.55
N SER A 106 -40.19 12.77 2.31
CA SER A 106 -40.24 14.16 1.84
C SER A 106 -39.77 15.12 2.95
N PRO A 107 -38.72 15.94 2.71
CA PRO A 107 -37.79 15.80 1.60
C PRO A 107 -37.09 14.43 1.67
N PHE A 108 -36.83 13.80 0.52
CA PHE A 108 -36.09 12.54 0.52
C PHE A 108 -34.66 12.72 1.03
N LYS A 109 -34.26 11.83 1.95
CA LYS A 109 -32.90 11.73 2.48
C LYS A 109 -32.69 10.45 3.30
N ILE A 110 -31.45 9.99 3.41
CA ILE A 110 -31.05 8.80 4.19
C ILE A 110 -30.20 9.22 5.40
N ASP A 111 -30.73 9.04 6.61
CA ASP A 111 -29.98 9.21 7.86
C ASP A 111 -29.59 7.82 8.42
N VAL A 112 -28.40 7.69 8.99
CA VAL A 112 -27.86 6.43 9.51
C VAL A 112 -27.36 6.60 10.94
N SER A 113 -27.74 5.68 11.83
CA SER A 113 -27.26 5.62 13.20
C SER A 113 -26.90 4.20 13.62
N ASP A 114 -26.05 4.07 14.64
CA ASP A 114 -25.82 2.79 15.31
C ASP A 114 -27.04 2.34 16.13
N LEU A 115 -27.01 1.14 16.71
CA LEU A 115 -28.12 0.68 17.55
C LEU A 115 -28.33 1.52 18.82
N LYS A 116 -27.31 2.21 19.33
CA LYS A 116 -27.38 3.10 20.50
C LYS A 116 -27.99 4.47 20.17
N GLY A 117 -28.05 4.84 18.88
CA GLY A 117 -28.56 6.13 18.41
C GLY A 117 -27.47 7.17 18.12
N LYS A 118 -26.17 6.80 18.13
CA LYS A 118 -25.10 7.69 17.63
C LYS A 118 -25.36 7.93 16.13
N ILE A 119 -25.56 9.18 15.74
CA ILE A 119 -25.69 9.57 14.33
C ILE A 119 -24.32 9.37 13.66
N LEU A 120 -24.32 8.56 12.60
CA LEU A 120 -23.15 8.29 11.77
C LEU A 120 -23.19 9.22 10.56
N ILE A 121 -24.29 9.17 9.80
CA ILE A 121 -24.56 10.07 8.67
C ILE A 121 -25.90 10.75 8.89
N ALA A 122 -25.93 12.06 8.63
CA ALA A 122 -27.15 12.83 8.46
C ALA A 122 -27.11 13.54 7.11
N GLU A 123 -28.27 13.66 6.48
CA GLU A 123 -28.41 14.35 5.19
C GLU A 123 -29.30 15.59 5.31
N SER A 124 -29.02 16.56 4.45
CA SER A 124 -29.95 17.63 4.09
C SER A 124 -30.90 17.14 3.01
N GLY A 125 -32.13 17.65 2.96
CA GLY A 125 -33.12 17.26 1.94
C GLY A 125 -32.66 17.61 0.53
N GLY A 126 -32.86 16.71 -0.43
CA GLY A 126 -32.37 16.89 -1.80
C GLY A 126 -30.85 16.67 -1.96
N SER A 127 -30.26 15.91 -1.05
CA SER A 127 -28.83 15.57 -0.99
C SER A 127 -28.23 15.03 -2.30
N MET A 128 -28.98 14.19 -3.03
CA MET A 128 -28.54 13.52 -4.26
C MET A 128 -28.92 14.33 -5.49
N VAL A 129 -27.90 14.71 -6.29
CA VAL A 129 -28.03 15.65 -7.41
C VAL A 129 -27.35 15.13 -8.68
N LYS A 130 -27.87 15.56 -9.84
CA LYS A 130 -27.24 15.42 -11.15
C LYS A 130 -27.16 16.77 -11.86
N ASN A 131 -26.01 17.12 -12.44
CA ASN A 131 -25.82 18.33 -13.24
C ASN A 131 -25.12 17.98 -14.56
N ASN A 132 -25.82 18.13 -15.69
CA ASN A 132 -25.39 17.63 -17.00
C ASN A 132 -25.08 16.11 -16.94
N THR A 133 -23.79 15.73 -16.94
CA THR A 133 -23.29 14.37 -16.71
C THR A 133 -22.97 14.10 -15.25
N GLU A 134 -22.44 15.11 -14.52
CA GLU A 134 -21.95 14.99 -13.16
C GLU A 134 -23.02 14.51 -12.19
N VAL A 135 -22.66 13.56 -11.33
CA VAL A 135 -23.52 12.99 -10.30
C VAL A 135 -22.85 13.08 -8.93
N GLY A 136 -23.60 13.42 -7.89
CA GLY A 136 -23.01 13.62 -6.57
C GLY A 136 -24.01 13.62 -5.42
N VAL A 137 -23.47 13.66 -4.20
CA VAL A 137 -24.26 13.73 -2.97
C VAL A 137 -23.64 14.65 -1.93
N THR A 138 -24.50 15.43 -1.28
CA THR A 138 -24.17 16.29 -0.14
C THR A 138 -24.60 15.65 1.17
N LYS A 139 -23.69 15.61 2.14
CA LYS A 139 -23.88 15.09 3.50
C LYS A 139 -23.66 16.22 4.51
N ASN A 140 -24.22 16.10 5.71
CA ASN A 140 -23.93 17.05 6.79
C ASN A 140 -22.58 16.67 7.44
N LEU A 141 -21.74 17.67 7.71
CA LEU A 141 -20.46 17.53 8.42
C LEU A 141 -20.65 17.81 9.91
N GLN A 142 -20.25 16.89 10.79
CA GLN A 142 -20.32 17.12 12.24
C GLN A 142 -19.16 18.01 12.74
N ALA A 143 -19.33 18.65 13.90
CA ALA A 143 -18.41 19.66 14.43
C ALA A 143 -17.01 19.11 14.82
N ASP A 144 -16.90 17.81 15.02
CA ASP A 144 -15.74 17.03 15.48
C ASP A 144 -15.50 15.81 14.56
N GLU A 145 -15.85 15.92 13.27
CA GLU A 145 -15.68 14.86 12.27
C GLU A 145 -14.50 15.16 11.33
N HIS A 146 -13.60 14.18 11.21
CA HIS A 146 -12.35 14.25 10.45
C HIS A 146 -12.26 13.07 9.47
N PHE A 147 -11.49 13.21 8.38
CA PHE A 147 -11.54 12.29 7.25
C PHE A 147 -10.17 11.85 6.74
N PHE A 148 -10.02 10.55 6.50
CA PHE A 148 -8.75 9.91 6.16
C PHE A 148 -8.92 8.95 4.97
N GLY A 149 -7.89 8.73 4.17
CA GLY A 149 -7.90 7.80 3.03
C GLY A 149 -7.48 8.45 1.71
N PHE A 150 -8.35 8.40 0.70
CA PHE A 150 -8.20 9.06 -0.61
C PHE A 150 -7.07 8.57 -1.53
N GLY A 151 -6.29 7.58 -1.10
CA GLY A 151 -5.20 6.97 -1.86
C GLY A 151 -3.84 7.57 -1.54
N GLU A 152 -2.93 7.57 -2.51
CA GLU A 152 -1.55 8.02 -2.36
C GLU A 152 -1.45 9.56 -2.34
N ARG A 153 -1.93 10.17 -1.26
CA ARG A 153 -1.93 11.62 -1.04
C ARG A 153 -0.70 12.08 -0.27
N MET A 154 0.00 13.07 -0.80
CA MET A 154 1.23 13.64 -0.22
C MET A 154 1.01 14.95 0.56
N ASP A 155 -0.17 15.55 0.42
CA ASP A 155 -0.50 16.88 0.89
C ASP A 155 -0.96 16.92 2.36
N PHE A 156 -1.97 16.14 2.73
CA PHE A 156 -2.55 16.12 4.09
C PHE A 156 -2.82 14.69 4.56
N MET A 157 -2.87 14.46 5.88
CA MET A 157 -3.38 13.20 6.45
C MET A 157 -4.87 13.36 6.81
N ASP A 158 -5.23 14.47 7.45
CA ASP A 158 -6.64 14.83 7.70
C ASP A 158 -7.16 15.74 6.58
N HIS A 159 -8.18 15.26 5.89
CA HIS A 159 -8.80 15.95 4.77
C HIS A 159 -9.94 16.88 5.19
N ARG A 160 -10.21 17.04 6.49
CA ARG A 160 -11.20 18.02 6.98
C ARG A 160 -10.91 19.43 6.45
N PHE A 161 -11.96 20.08 5.96
CA PHE A 161 -11.92 21.40 5.32
C PHE A 161 -10.97 21.51 4.10
N LYS A 162 -10.63 20.39 3.44
CA LYS A 162 -9.88 20.36 2.18
C LYS A 162 -10.79 20.10 0.97
N LYS A 163 -10.25 20.36 -0.22
CA LYS A 163 -10.81 19.90 -1.50
C LYS A 163 -9.84 18.92 -2.14
N LEU A 164 -10.37 17.87 -2.77
CA LEU A 164 -9.59 16.84 -3.42
C LEU A 164 -10.18 16.55 -4.81
N THR A 165 -9.31 16.30 -5.77
CA THR A 165 -9.67 15.72 -7.07
C THR A 165 -8.93 14.40 -7.20
N LEU A 166 -9.68 13.32 -7.39
CA LEU A 166 -9.16 11.98 -7.57
C LEU A 166 -9.29 11.61 -9.05
N ASN A 167 -8.16 11.67 -9.74
CA ASN A 167 -8.03 11.20 -11.11
C ASN A 167 -6.57 10.75 -11.32
N VAL A 168 -6.37 9.56 -11.87
CA VAL A 168 -5.06 8.94 -12.05
C VAL A 168 -4.18 9.84 -12.92
N GLY A 169 -3.03 10.25 -12.40
CA GLY A 169 -2.18 11.17 -13.13
C GLY A 169 -0.99 11.65 -12.34
N ARG A 170 0.00 12.13 -13.09
CA ARG A 170 1.29 12.57 -12.57
C ARG A 170 1.24 13.97 -11.92
N GLY A 171 0.12 14.69 -11.99
CA GLY A 171 0.01 16.10 -11.59
C GLY A 171 0.51 17.06 -12.69
N LYS A 172 -0.36 17.94 -13.20
CA LYS A 172 -0.13 18.75 -14.41
C LYS A 172 -0.23 20.25 -14.10
N GLY A 173 0.74 20.76 -13.35
CA GLY A 173 0.88 22.19 -13.06
C GLY A 173 2.30 22.69 -13.30
N LEU A 174 2.50 24.01 -13.17
CA LEU A 174 3.85 24.56 -13.03
C LEU A 174 4.47 24.03 -11.72
N PRO A 175 5.71 23.50 -11.74
CA PRO A 175 6.40 23.15 -10.52
C PRO A 175 6.52 24.37 -9.60
N HIS A 176 6.38 24.17 -8.30
CA HIS A 176 6.89 25.14 -7.35
C HIS A 176 8.43 25.09 -7.39
N ALA A 177 9.02 26.04 -8.11
CA ALA A 177 10.45 26.34 -8.27
C ALA A 177 11.33 25.41 -9.14
N ILE A 178 11.28 24.08 -9.02
CA ILE A 178 12.23 23.19 -9.75
C ILE A 178 11.54 21.91 -10.23
N GLY A 179 11.51 21.69 -11.56
CA GLY A 179 11.43 20.40 -12.27
C GLY A 179 10.25 19.43 -12.04
N ALA A 180 9.61 19.48 -10.89
CA ALA A 180 8.84 18.38 -10.32
C ALA A 180 7.35 18.43 -10.62
N TYR A 181 6.71 17.28 -10.51
CA TYR A 181 5.27 17.12 -10.51
C TYR A 181 4.57 17.98 -9.44
N ASN A 182 3.40 18.55 -9.79
CA ASN A 182 2.60 19.31 -8.84
C ASN A 182 2.03 18.37 -7.76
N ILE A 183 2.59 18.43 -6.56
CA ILE A 183 2.28 17.52 -5.45
C ILE A 183 0.81 17.52 -4.99
N LEU A 184 0.07 18.60 -5.25
CA LEU A 184 -1.36 18.67 -4.93
C LEU A 184 -2.23 17.93 -5.95
N GLU A 185 -1.77 17.85 -7.21
CA GLU A 185 -2.46 17.21 -8.33
C GLU A 185 -1.94 15.81 -8.65
N ALA A 186 -0.72 15.49 -8.21
CA ALA A 186 -0.13 14.16 -8.36
C ALA A 186 -0.98 13.13 -7.61
N ASN A 187 -1.34 12.10 -8.35
CA ASN A 187 -2.28 11.06 -7.97
C ASN A 187 -1.92 9.81 -8.78
N TYR A 188 -0.79 9.16 -8.49
CA TYR A 188 -0.50 7.89 -9.17
C TYR A 188 -1.48 6.80 -8.70
N CYS A 189 -1.84 6.80 -7.41
CA CYS A 189 -2.86 5.91 -6.86
C CYS A 189 -3.97 6.60 -6.03
N PRO A 190 -4.86 7.39 -6.64
CA PRO A 190 -6.03 7.92 -5.96
C PRO A 190 -7.02 6.78 -5.68
N ILE A 191 -7.66 6.79 -4.52
CA ILE A 191 -8.65 5.78 -4.14
C ILE A 191 -9.91 6.51 -3.66
N PRO A 192 -11.09 6.35 -4.28
CA PRO A 192 -12.35 7.00 -3.89
C PRO A 192 -12.98 6.38 -2.62
N PHE A 193 -12.17 6.20 -1.57
CA PHE A 193 -12.56 5.66 -0.28
C PHE A 193 -12.08 6.59 0.85
N LEU A 194 -12.98 6.87 1.80
CA LEU A 194 -12.68 7.59 3.03
C LEU A 194 -13.11 6.81 4.27
N MET A 195 -12.49 7.15 5.40
CA MET A 195 -12.89 6.78 6.75
C MET A 195 -13.14 8.07 7.57
N SER A 196 -14.26 8.10 8.30
CA SER A 196 -14.65 9.18 9.21
C SER A 196 -14.45 8.74 10.66
N THR A 197 -13.95 9.64 11.51
CA THR A 197 -13.84 9.46 12.99
C THR A 197 -15.18 9.15 13.67
N LYS A 198 -16.31 9.33 12.96
CA LYS A 198 -17.63 8.90 13.45
C LYS A 198 -17.84 7.38 13.43
N GLY A 199 -16.95 6.61 12.79
CA GLY A 199 -16.96 5.14 12.76
C GLY A 199 -17.63 4.58 11.52
N TYR A 200 -17.50 5.27 10.38
CA TYR A 200 -17.96 4.79 9.08
C TYR A 200 -16.99 5.15 7.96
N GLY A 201 -17.05 4.41 6.87
CA GLY A 201 -16.41 4.76 5.61
C GLY A 201 -17.40 4.90 4.47
N ILE A 202 -16.98 5.61 3.44
CA ILE A 202 -17.67 5.72 2.14
C ILE A 202 -16.69 5.28 1.07
N PHE A 203 -17.10 4.34 0.22
CA PHE A 203 -16.40 4.01 -1.02
C PHE A 203 -17.30 4.39 -2.20
N MET A 204 -16.90 5.37 -2.99
CA MET A 204 -17.61 5.76 -4.21
C MET A 204 -17.19 4.84 -5.36
N HIS A 205 -18.12 4.02 -5.82
CA HIS A 205 -17.91 3.01 -6.84
C HIS A 205 -18.17 3.59 -8.24
N ASN A 206 -17.29 4.50 -8.64
CA ASN A 206 -17.34 5.19 -9.92
C ASN A 206 -15.91 5.32 -10.46
N SER A 207 -15.72 5.09 -11.77
CA SER A 207 -14.40 5.07 -12.42
C SER A 207 -14.03 6.35 -13.16
N PHE A 208 -14.93 7.33 -13.24
CA PHE A 208 -14.62 8.68 -13.73
C PHE A 208 -13.83 9.47 -12.68
N ALA A 209 -13.30 10.63 -13.07
CA ALA A 209 -12.70 11.57 -12.12
C ALA A 209 -13.73 11.96 -11.03
N THR A 210 -13.31 11.95 -9.76
CA THR A 210 -14.17 12.36 -8.64
C THR A 210 -13.64 13.61 -7.94
N THR A 211 -14.56 14.44 -7.44
CA THR A 211 -14.27 15.64 -6.65
C THR A 211 -14.89 15.52 -5.27
N TRP A 212 -14.15 15.96 -4.25
CA TRP A 212 -14.54 15.87 -2.84
C TRP A 212 -14.33 17.22 -2.17
N ASP A 213 -15.36 17.76 -1.51
CA ASP A 213 -15.28 18.96 -0.70
C ASP A 213 -15.61 18.59 0.75
N MET A 214 -14.58 18.49 1.59
CA MET A 214 -14.70 17.99 2.96
C MET A 214 -15.01 19.11 3.96
N GLY A 215 -15.85 20.06 3.53
CA GLY A 215 -16.27 21.24 4.30
C GLY A 215 -15.46 22.50 4.04
N ALA A 216 -14.65 22.53 2.98
CA ALA A 216 -13.87 23.69 2.56
C ALA A 216 -14.76 24.84 2.08
N THR A 217 -15.82 24.55 1.30
CA THR A 217 -16.80 25.57 0.88
C THR A 217 -17.85 25.85 1.95
N ASN A 218 -18.30 24.81 2.67
CA ASN A 218 -19.32 24.93 3.72
C ASN A 218 -18.97 24.04 4.91
N LYS A 219 -18.60 24.65 6.05
CA LYS A 219 -18.13 23.93 7.25
C LYS A 219 -19.16 22.98 7.89
N ASN A 220 -20.43 23.05 7.50
CA ASN A 220 -21.52 22.21 8.01
C ASN A 220 -21.89 21.06 7.05
N GLN A 221 -21.20 20.91 5.91
CA GLN A 221 -21.49 19.90 4.89
C GLN A 221 -20.20 19.32 4.31
N TYR A 222 -20.29 18.13 3.72
CA TYR A 222 -19.28 17.64 2.81
C TYR A 222 -19.94 17.05 1.56
N THR A 223 -19.26 17.09 0.41
CA THR A 223 -19.80 16.60 -0.87
C THR A 223 -18.81 15.68 -1.56
N PHE A 224 -19.35 14.75 -2.35
CA PHE A 224 -18.57 13.92 -3.26
C PHE A 224 -19.32 13.66 -4.56
N ASN A 225 -18.63 13.88 -5.68
CA ASN A 225 -19.20 13.90 -7.02
C ASN A 225 -18.29 13.16 -8.00
N ALA A 226 -18.86 12.60 -9.07
CA ALA A 226 -18.15 12.04 -10.21
C ALA A 226 -18.55 12.78 -11.49
N ALA A 227 -17.59 13.03 -12.38
CA ALA A 227 -17.80 13.79 -13.60
C ALA A 227 -18.88 13.21 -14.55
N ASP A 228 -19.10 11.89 -14.48
CA ASP A 228 -20.16 11.16 -15.18
C ASP A 228 -20.42 9.81 -14.48
N GLY A 229 -21.29 8.99 -15.07
CA GLY A 229 -21.61 7.63 -14.62
C GLY A 229 -22.79 7.57 -13.65
N GLU A 230 -22.84 6.50 -12.87
CA GLU A 230 -23.89 6.29 -11.86
C GLU A 230 -23.46 6.88 -10.50
N LEU A 231 -24.42 7.41 -9.74
CA LEU A 231 -24.22 7.70 -8.32
C LEU A 231 -24.33 6.38 -7.55
N ASP A 232 -23.20 5.71 -7.43
CA ASP A 232 -23.05 4.40 -6.81
C ASP A 232 -21.97 4.47 -5.72
N TYR A 233 -22.33 4.15 -4.48
CA TYR A 233 -21.40 4.15 -3.35
C TYR A 233 -21.81 3.21 -2.23
N TYR A 234 -20.82 2.73 -1.49
CA TYR A 234 -21.00 1.86 -0.32
C TYR A 234 -20.87 2.69 0.96
N PHE A 235 -21.84 2.51 1.87
CA PHE A 235 -21.70 2.87 3.27
C PHE A 235 -21.15 1.68 4.07
N ILE A 236 -20.11 1.91 4.86
CA ILE A 236 -19.37 0.86 5.58
C ILE A 236 -19.29 1.22 7.07
N TYR A 237 -20.05 0.57 7.94
CA TYR A 237 -19.94 0.73 9.39
C TYR A 237 -18.88 -0.19 10.00
N GLY A 238 -17.88 0.44 10.60
CA GLY A 238 -16.93 -0.17 11.52
C GLY A 238 -16.58 0.90 12.55
N PRO A 239 -16.90 0.73 13.84
CA PRO A 239 -16.67 1.80 14.83
C PRO A 239 -15.18 2.15 14.97
N THR A 240 -14.29 1.22 14.60
CA THR A 240 -12.84 1.41 14.51
C THR A 240 -12.36 1.38 13.05
N PHE A 241 -11.38 2.20 12.68
CA PHE A 241 -10.81 2.26 11.32
C PHE A 241 -10.36 0.89 10.78
N PRO A 242 -9.70 0.00 11.55
CA PRO A 242 -9.35 -1.34 11.08
C PRO A 242 -10.57 -2.18 10.67
N ALA A 243 -11.73 -1.99 11.31
CA ALA A 243 -12.97 -2.67 10.93
C ALA A 243 -13.58 -2.11 9.64
N ILE A 244 -13.49 -0.78 9.41
CA ILE A 244 -13.90 -0.15 8.15
C ILE A 244 -13.01 -0.66 7.00
N LEU A 245 -11.69 -0.60 7.19
CA LEU A 245 -10.70 -1.01 6.19
C LEU A 245 -10.82 -2.50 5.84
N ASN A 246 -11.08 -3.36 6.84
CA ASN A 246 -11.35 -4.77 6.62
C ASN A 246 -12.61 -5.01 5.77
N ALA A 247 -13.70 -4.27 6.02
CA ALA A 247 -14.93 -4.37 5.26
C ALA A 247 -14.80 -3.79 3.83
N TYR A 248 -14.09 -2.67 3.65
CA TYR A 248 -13.76 -2.12 2.33
C TYR A 248 -12.96 -3.11 1.49
N THR A 249 -11.89 -3.69 2.05
CA THR A 249 -11.08 -4.70 1.36
C THR A 249 -11.76 -6.08 1.27
N ALA A 250 -12.93 -6.29 1.89
CA ALA A 250 -13.81 -7.43 1.59
C ALA A 250 -14.70 -7.19 0.34
N ILE A 251 -14.89 -5.93 -0.07
CA ILE A 251 -15.52 -5.55 -1.34
C ILE A 251 -14.49 -5.58 -2.48
N THR A 252 -13.33 -4.94 -2.27
CA THR A 252 -12.31 -4.69 -3.31
C THR A 252 -11.16 -5.71 -3.33
N GLY A 253 -11.12 -6.62 -2.36
CA GLY A 253 -10.10 -7.67 -2.23
C GLY A 253 -8.91 -7.28 -1.34
N LYS A 254 -8.16 -8.29 -0.91
CA LYS A 254 -7.00 -8.17 -0.02
C LYS A 254 -5.70 -8.17 -0.82
N SER A 255 -4.64 -7.57 -0.29
CA SER A 255 -3.30 -7.78 -0.84
C SER A 255 -2.86 -9.23 -0.67
N PRO A 256 -2.45 -9.94 -1.74
CA PRO A 256 -1.92 -11.28 -1.62
C PRO A 256 -0.60 -11.24 -0.83
N MET A 257 -0.29 -12.34 -0.12
CA MET A 257 1.07 -12.53 0.36
C MET A 257 2.03 -12.69 -0.82
N LEU A 258 3.15 -11.97 -0.76
CA LEU A 258 4.30 -12.13 -1.65
C LEU A 258 5.08 -13.42 -1.30
N PRO A 259 5.95 -13.93 -2.19
CA PRO A 259 6.99 -14.87 -1.75
C PRO A 259 7.91 -14.17 -0.75
N GLN A 260 8.39 -14.88 0.29
CA GLN A 260 9.09 -14.26 1.42
C GLN A 260 10.31 -13.43 1.00
N PHE A 261 11.04 -13.87 -0.04
CA PHE A 261 12.21 -13.17 -0.56
C PHE A 261 11.90 -11.77 -1.14
N ALA A 262 10.65 -11.48 -1.49
CA ALA A 262 10.23 -10.14 -1.92
C ALA A 262 9.97 -9.17 -0.75
N LEU A 263 10.22 -9.62 0.49
CA LEU A 263 10.49 -8.71 1.61
C LEU A 263 11.95 -8.24 1.61
N GLY A 264 12.86 -8.85 0.85
CA GLY A 264 14.24 -8.42 0.71
C GLY A 264 14.41 -7.11 -0.05
N LEU A 265 15.66 -6.75 -0.33
CA LEU A 265 15.96 -5.57 -1.13
C LEU A 265 15.67 -5.83 -2.62
N HIS A 266 14.91 -4.91 -3.21
CA HIS A 266 14.69 -4.76 -4.62
C HIS A 266 15.69 -3.70 -5.15
N ALA A 267 16.63 -4.08 -6.03
CA ALA A 267 17.57 -3.16 -6.71
C ALA A 267 17.27 -2.95 -8.21
N GLY A 268 16.99 -1.71 -8.61
CA GLY A 268 16.68 -1.35 -10.00
C GLY A 268 17.87 -0.77 -10.74
N THR A 269 17.94 -0.95 -12.05
CA THR A 269 19.04 -0.37 -12.85
C THR A 269 18.65 0.02 -14.27
N TYR A 270 19.21 1.14 -14.74
CA TYR A 270 19.26 1.50 -16.16
C TYR A 270 20.38 0.74 -16.92
N SER A 271 20.93 -0.32 -16.34
CA SER A 271 21.92 -1.21 -16.97
C SER A 271 23.20 -0.51 -17.46
N GLY A 272 23.53 0.65 -16.89
CA GLY A 272 24.70 1.47 -17.26
C GLY A 272 24.40 2.70 -18.13
N GLY A 273 23.16 2.88 -18.62
CA GLY A 273 22.77 4.03 -19.42
C GLY A 273 21.29 4.41 -19.32
N THR A 274 21.01 5.63 -18.86
CA THR A 274 19.67 6.25 -18.89
C THR A 274 19.32 6.73 -20.31
N TRP A 275 18.22 7.45 -20.49
CA TRP A 275 17.89 8.04 -21.79
C TRP A 275 18.93 9.08 -22.23
N GLY A 276 19.29 9.07 -23.52
CA GLY A 276 20.41 9.84 -24.07
C GLY A 276 21.78 9.21 -23.81
N HIS A 277 21.84 8.07 -23.11
CA HIS A 277 23.04 7.29 -22.81
C HIS A 277 22.84 5.79 -23.07
N GLU A 278 21.86 5.44 -23.92
CA GLU A 278 21.47 4.07 -24.18
C GLU A 278 22.60 3.20 -24.76
N GLU A 279 23.60 3.82 -25.40
CA GLU A 279 24.81 3.19 -25.92
C GLU A 279 25.72 2.58 -24.83
N LYS A 280 25.58 3.05 -23.57
CA LYS A 280 26.35 2.56 -22.42
C LYS A 280 25.68 1.38 -21.71
N THR A 281 24.45 1.06 -22.06
CA THR A 281 23.72 -0.07 -21.45
C THR A 281 24.36 -1.39 -21.83
N SER A 282 24.45 -2.35 -20.91
CA SER A 282 24.88 -3.71 -21.26
C SER A 282 24.40 -4.77 -20.26
N ASP A 283 24.36 -6.02 -20.73
CA ASP A 283 24.26 -7.21 -19.89
C ASP A 283 25.44 -7.32 -18.92
N GLN A 284 26.65 -7.04 -19.37
CA GLN A 284 27.84 -7.11 -18.50
C GLN A 284 27.77 -6.13 -17.32
N TYR A 285 27.26 -4.90 -17.52
CA TYR A 285 27.06 -3.95 -16.42
C TYR A 285 26.15 -4.54 -15.33
N VAL A 286 25.04 -5.17 -15.71
CA VAL A 286 24.09 -5.78 -14.76
C VAL A 286 24.74 -6.92 -13.97
N ILE A 287 25.58 -7.73 -14.63
CA ILE A 287 26.34 -8.81 -13.97
C ILE A 287 27.35 -8.24 -12.96
N GLU A 288 28.12 -7.21 -13.33
CA GLU A 288 29.12 -6.59 -12.43
C GLU A 288 28.47 -5.83 -11.27
N LEU A 289 27.33 -5.16 -11.51
CA LEU A 289 26.51 -4.54 -10.46
C LEU A 289 26.09 -5.58 -9.40
N ALA A 290 25.55 -6.71 -9.85
CA ALA A 290 25.13 -7.80 -8.98
C ALA A 290 26.30 -8.44 -8.19
N LYS A 291 27.45 -8.67 -8.86
CA LYS A 291 28.68 -9.09 -8.17
C LYS A 291 29.12 -8.08 -7.11
N LYS A 292 29.05 -6.78 -7.40
CA LYS A 292 29.46 -5.72 -6.48
C LYS A 292 28.60 -5.66 -5.21
N TYR A 293 27.28 -5.85 -5.32
CA TYR A 293 26.41 -6.01 -4.16
C TYR A 293 26.84 -7.18 -3.27
N ARG A 294 27.09 -8.37 -3.86
CA ARG A 294 27.57 -9.55 -3.12
C ARG A 294 28.95 -9.32 -2.48
N LEU A 295 29.91 -8.76 -3.22
CA LEU A 295 31.26 -8.46 -2.75
C LEU A 295 31.26 -7.49 -1.55
N LEU A 296 30.37 -6.49 -1.58
CA LEU A 296 30.23 -5.53 -0.48
C LEU A 296 29.40 -6.07 0.69
N GLY A 297 28.86 -7.29 0.60
CA GLY A 297 27.99 -7.87 1.62
C GLY A 297 26.69 -7.06 1.79
N ILE A 298 26.10 -6.61 0.69
CA ILE A 298 24.79 -5.97 0.65
C ILE A 298 23.74 -7.05 0.29
N PRO A 299 22.77 -7.30 1.18
CA PRO A 299 21.64 -8.17 0.86
C PRO A 299 20.85 -7.73 -0.38
N VAL A 300 20.61 -8.63 -1.34
CA VAL A 300 19.70 -8.35 -2.48
C VAL A 300 19.04 -9.64 -2.97
N ASP A 301 17.72 -9.67 -3.05
CA ASP A 301 16.97 -10.81 -3.60
C ASP A 301 16.35 -10.53 -4.97
N LEU A 302 16.00 -9.29 -5.30
CA LEU A 302 15.40 -8.93 -6.59
C LEU A 302 16.18 -7.86 -7.33
N LEU A 303 16.21 -8.00 -8.67
CA LEU A 303 16.78 -7.01 -9.59
C LEU A 303 15.80 -6.75 -10.75
N TRP A 304 15.76 -5.54 -11.31
CA TRP A 304 15.08 -5.30 -12.59
C TRP A 304 15.81 -4.27 -13.44
N LEU A 305 15.62 -4.40 -14.75
CA LEU A 305 16.15 -3.46 -15.72
C LEU A 305 15.04 -2.48 -16.10
N ASP A 306 15.32 -1.18 -15.98
CA ASP A 306 14.43 -0.15 -16.49
C ASP A 306 14.51 -0.05 -18.03
N SER A 307 13.71 0.84 -18.59
CA SER A 307 13.30 0.98 -19.98
C SER A 307 14.36 0.83 -21.07
N THR A 308 15.63 1.09 -20.79
CA THR A 308 16.72 1.10 -21.78
C THR A 308 17.20 -0.29 -22.21
N TRP A 309 16.74 -1.39 -21.56
CA TRP A 309 17.01 -2.77 -21.97
C TRP A 309 16.52 -3.10 -23.40
N ARG A 310 15.39 -2.53 -23.80
CA ARG A 310 14.75 -2.72 -25.11
C ARG A 310 15.16 -1.62 -26.09
N LEU A 311 15.05 -1.91 -27.39
CA LEU A 311 15.00 -0.88 -28.43
C LEU A 311 13.70 -0.07 -28.28
N PHE A 312 13.83 1.25 -28.39
CA PHE A 312 12.68 2.13 -28.61
C PHE A 312 12.30 2.03 -30.09
N GLY A 313 11.01 1.85 -30.37
CA GLY A 313 10.54 1.56 -31.71
C GLY A 313 10.24 2.81 -32.53
N GLU A 314 9.76 2.57 -33.75
CA GLU A 314 9.58 3.60 -34.76
C GLU A 314 8.31 4.43 -34.57
N THR A 315 7.29 3.88 -33.90
CA THR A 315 5.98 4.51 -33.76
C THR A 315 5.78 5.15 -32.40
N GLY A 316 6.03 4.42 -31.30
CA GLY A 316 5.80 4.90 -29.94
C GLY A 316 7.06 5.40 -29.22
N GLY A 317 8.24 4.99 -29.70
CA GLY A 317 9.53 5.40 -29.18
C GLY A 317 9.71 5.06 -27.71
N LYS A 318 10.12 6.05 -26.91
CA LYS A 318 10.27 5.91 -25.45
C LYS A 318 8.95 5.55 -24.76
N GLY A 319 7.82 6.02 -25.29
CA GLY A 319 6.48 5.82 -24.74
C GLY A 319 5.89 4.41 -24.91
N ALA A 320 6.59 3.49 -25.59
CA ALA A 320 6.04 2.18 -25.97
C ALA A 320 7.03 1.01 -25.82
N THR A 321 6.54 -0.20 -26.10
CA THR A 321 7.24 -1.48 -25.91
C THR A 321 7.34 -2.28 -27.22
N SER A 322 8.57 -2.49 -27.69
CA SER A 322 8.90 -3.34 -28.86
C SER A 322 9.14 -4.82 -28.53
N PHE A 323 9.46 -5.15 -27.27
CA PHE A 323 10.02 -6.44 -26.82
C PHE A 323 11.35 -6.87 -27.49
N GLU A 324 11.99 -6.01 -28.28
CA GLU A 324 13.28 -6.32 -28.93
C GLU A 324 14.44 -5.80 -28.08
N TRP A 325 15.39 -6.66 -27.70
CA TRP A 325 16.56 -6.28 -26.91
C TRP A 325 17.47 -5.32 -27.70
N ARG A 326 18.07 -4.36 -26.98
CA ARG A 326 19.08 -3.47 -27.57
C ARG A 326 20.33 -4.26 -27.94
N GLU A 327 20.96 -3.87 -29.06
CA GLU A 327 22.15 -4.52 -29.61
C GLU A 327 23.36 -4.56 -28.66
N THR A 328 23.35 -3.75 -27.60
CA THR A 328 24.40 -3.73 -26.57
C THR A 328 24.28 -4.90 -25.57
N PHE A 329 23.11 -5.52 -25.42
CA PHE A 329 22.91 -6.76 -24.66
C PHE A 329 23.22 -7.95 -25.57
N LYS A 330 24.45 -8.46 -25.50
CA LYS A 330 24.95 -9.51 -26.42
C LYS A 330 24.43 -10.90 -26.08
N ASN A 331 24.19 -11.17 -24.80
CA ASN A 331 23.67 -12.43 -24.27
C ASN A 331 22.71 -12.21 -23.09
N PRO A 332 21.47 -11.72 -23.32
CA PRO A 332 20.48 -11.52 -22.26
C PRO A 332 20.20 -12.77 -21.43
N LYS A 333 20.22 -13.98 -22.04
CA LYS A 333 20.04 -15.23 -21.30
C LYS A 333 21.18 -15.48 -20.32
N GLY A 334 22.43 -15.31 -20.77
CA GLY A 334 23.61 -15.45 -19.90
C GLY A 334 23.64 -14.46 -18.75
N MET A 335 23.08 -13.26 -18.94
CA MET A 335 22.84 -12.28 -17.86
C MET A 335 21.87 -12.85 -16.80
N PHE A 336 20.69 -13.30 -17.21
CA PHE A 336 19.73 -13.93 -16.27
C PHE A 336 20.34 -15.14 -15.57
N ASP A 337 20.97 -16.06 -16.30
CA ASP A 337 21.62 -17.25 -15.75
C ASP A 337 22.67 -16.88 -14.69
N SER A 338 23.47 -15.83 -14.94
CA SER A 338 24.48 -15.32 -14.01
C SER A 338 23.88 -14.72 -12.74
N LEU A 339 22.77 -13.98 -12.86
CA LEU A 339 22.04 -13.43 -11.72
C LEU A 339 21.43 -14.54 -10.85
N TYR A 340 20.81 -15.55 -11.47
CA TYR A 340 20.26 -16.70 -10.76
C TYR A 340 21.35 -17.54 -10.08
N ALA A 341 22.53 -17.71 -10.70
CA ALA A 341 23.69 -18.34 -10.06
C ALA A 341 24.20 -17.57 -8.83
N MET A 342 24.00 -16.25 -8.76
CA MET A 342 24.29 -15.40 -7.60
C MET A 342 23.12 -15.28 -6.60
N ASN A 343 22.17 -16.21 -6.65
CA ASN A 343 21.01 -16.30 -5.75
C ASN A 343 20.03 -15.10 -5.78
N TYR A 344 20.02 -14.29 -6.84
CA TYR A 344 18.89 -13.40 -7.09
C TYR A 344 17.65 -14.25 -7.40
N LYS A 345 16.54 -14.05 -6.70
CA LYS A 345 15.37 -14.96 -6.73
C LYS A 345 14.43 -14.64 -7.89
N MET A 346 14.29 -13.36 -8.22
CA MET A 346 13.63 -12.87 -9.41
C MET A 346 14.43 -11.77 -10.10
N VAL A 347 14.38 -11.78 -11.43
CA VAL A 347 14.80 -10.65 -12.26
C VAL A 347 13.61 -10.18 -13.10
N GLY A 348 13.33 -8.87 -13.09
CA GLY A 348 12.19 -8.26 -13.78
C GLY A 348 12.60 -7.29 -14.88
N LEU A 349 11.62 -6.83 -15.66
CA LEU A 349 11.81 -5.86 -16.75
C LEU A 349 10.73 -4.76 -16.73
N HIS A 350 11.13 -3.52 -16.94
CA HIS A 350 10.21 -2.40 -17.18
C HIS A 350 9.50 -2.53 -18.53
N LEU A 351 8.18 -2.32 -18.54
CA LEU A 351 7.34 -2.14 -19.73
C LEU A 351 6.45 -0.90 -19.65
N ARG A 352 6.00 -0.45 -20.82
CA ARG A 352 4.89 0.52 -21.00
C ARG A 352 3.72 -0.15 -21.77
N PRO A 353 2.47 0.30 -21.61
CA PRO A 353 1.27 -0.39 -22.10
C PRO A 353 1.01 -0.27 -23.61
N ARG A 354 1.79 0.55 -24.33
CA ARG A 354 1.69 0.69 -25.79
C ARG A 354 2.59 -0.32 -26.48
N PHE A 355 2.10 -0.95 -27.54
CA PHE A 355 2.95 -1.72 -28.46
C PHE A 355 3.79 -0.78 -29.34
N ASP A 356 4.92 -1.28 -29.82
CA ASP A 356 5.74 -0.63 -30.83
C ASP A 356 6.29 -1.64 -31.84
N ASN A 357 6.74 -1.14 -32.99
CA ASN A 357 7.50 -1.89 -33.98
C ASN A 357 9.00 -1.55 -33.86
N ALA A 358 9.87 -2.54 -34.01
CA ALA A 358 11.32 -2.38 -34.04
C ALA A 358 11.92 -3.17 -35.23
N LYS A 359 13.25 -3.22 -35.31
CA LYS A 359 14.02 -3.72 -36.47
C LYS A 359 13.63 -5.12 -36.95
N LYS A 360 13.14 -6.00 -36.06
CA LYS A 360 12.72 -7.38 -36.37
C LYS A 360 11.30 -7.69 -35.95
N LEU A 361 10.78 -7.01 -34.92
CA LEU A 361 9.45 -7.27 -34.35
C LEU A 361 8.43 -6.20 -34.77
N ASN A 362 7.43 -6.59 -35.55
CA ASN A 362 6.29 -5.74 -35.94
C ASN A 362 5.03 -6.04 -35.10
N LEU A 363 5.17 -6.06 -33.76
CA LEU A 363 4.10 -6.49 -32.86
C LEU A 363 2.89 -5.53 -32.85
N LEU A 364 3.10 -4.23 -33.05
CA LEU A 364 2.00 -3.26 -33.13
C LEU A 364 1.12 -3.54 -34.36
N ASP A 365 1.72 -3.80 -35.51
CA ASP A 365 0.96 -4.09 -36.74
C ASP A 365 0.20 -5.41 -36.65
N GLN A 366 0.82 -6.44 -36.07
CA GLN A 366 0.16 -7.73 -35.82
C GLN A 366 -1.01 -7.59 -34.84
N ALA A 367 -0.86 -6.80 -33.77
CA ALA A 367 -1.92 -6.54 -32.81
C ALA A 367 -3.09 -5.77 -33.46
N ARG A 368 -2.78 -4.72 -34.23
CA ARG A 368 -3.78 -3.92 -34.98
C ARG A 368 -4.55 -4.76 -35.98
N ALA A 369 -3.87 -5.61 -36.76
CA ALA A 369 -4.49 -6.50 -37.74
C ALA A 369 -5.42 -7.57 -37.11
N LYS A 370 -5.21 -7.89 -35.82
CA LYS A 370 -6.06 -8.82 -35.05
C LYS A 370 -7.13 -8.11 -34.21
N GLY A 371 -7.14 -6.78 -34.14
CA GLY A 371 -8.04 -6.02 -33.27
C GLY A 371 -7.67 -6.06 -31.78
N TYR A 372 -6.42 -6.38 -31.44
CA TYR A 372 -5.94 -6.53 -30.06
C TYR A 372 -5.34 -5.25 -29.45
N THR A 373 -5.30 -4.15 -30.21
CA THR A 373 -5.08 -2.81 -29.67
C THR A 373 -6.42 -2.17 -29.28
N TYR A 374 -6.45 -1.36 -28.23
CA TYR A 374 -7.62 -0.54 -27.89
C TYR A 374 -7.94 0.41 -29.07
N PRO A 375 -9.22 0.56 -29.49
CA PRO A 375 -9.58 1.39 -30.63
C PRO A 375 -9.55 2.89 -30.29
N GLU A 376 -8.97 3.69 -31.18
CA GLU A 376 -8.83 5.14 -31.05
C GLU A 376 -9.53 5.80 -32.25
N HIS A 377 -10.56 6.62 -32.00
CA HIS A 377 -11.38 7.29 -33.03
C HIS A 377 -11.90 6.35 -34.15
N GLY A 378 -12.31 5.13 -33.79
CA GLY A 378 -12.79 4.12 -34.74
C GLY A 378 -11.71 3.44 -35.58
N LYS A 379 -10.43 3.59 -35.23
CA LYS A 379 -9.28 2.95 -35.86
C LYS A 379 -8.48 2.13 -34.84
N PRO A 380 -7.66 1.13 -35.24
CA PRO A 380 -6.76 0.44 -34.33
C PRO A 380 -5.72 1.38 -33.69
N GLY A 381 -5.71 1.48 -32.36
CA GLY A 381 -4.82 2.36 -31.58
C GLY A 381 -3.42 1.77 -31.34
N GLU A 382 -2.79 2.18 -30.24
CA GLU A 382 -1.42 1.75 -29.83
C GLU A 382 -1.37 0.98 -28.52
N PHE A 383 -2.34 1.19 -27.62
CA PHE A 383 -2.44 0.48 -26.35
C PHE A 383 -2.85 -0.98 -26.56
N VAL A 384 -2.23 -1.91 -25.82
CA VAL A 384 -2.79 -3.27 -25.67
C VAL A 384 -4.18 -3.15 -25.03
N ASN A 385 -5.17 -3.85 -25.57
CA ASN A 385 -6.50 -3.85 -24.96
C ASN A 385 -6.56 -4.79 -23.74
N PHE A 386 -6.04 -4.35 -22.59
CA PHE A 386 -6.06 -5.14 -21.34
C PHE A 386 -7.47 -5.38 -20.76
N PHE A 387 -8.52 -4.81 -21.36
CA PHE A 387 -9.92 -5.13 -21.06
C PHE A 387 -10.44 -6.35 -21.86
N ASP A 388 -9.69 -6.82 -22.86
CA ASP A 388 -9.96 -8.06 -23.61
C ASP A 388 -8.95 -9.15 -23.23
N GLU A 389 -9.48 -10.30 -22.81
CA GLU A 389 -8.69 -11.48 -22.46
C GLU A 389 -7.92 -12.04 -23.66
N LYS A 390 -8.48 -11.96 -24.89
CA LYS A 390 -7.79 -12.43 -26.10
C LYS A 390 -6.59 -11.55 -26.46
N ALA A 391 -6.77 -10.24 -26.40
CA ALA A 391 -5.68 -9.29 -26.58
C ALA A 391 -4.57 -9.46 -25.52
N THR A 392 -4.97 -9.67 -24.26
CA THR A 392 -4.06 -9.90 -23.14
C THR A 392 -3.26 -11.21 -23.31
N GLN A 393 -3.94 -12.31 -23.64
CA GLN A 393 -3.30 -13.60 -23.91
C GLN A 393 -2.35 -13.52 -25.12
N TRP A 394 -2.75 -12.84 -26.19
CA TRP A 394 -1.87 -12.64 -27.35
C TRP A 394 -0.64 -11.81 -27.02
N TRP A 395 -0.78 -10.73 -26.22
CA TRP A 395 0.35 -9.94 -25.71
C TRP A 395 1.31 -10.75 -24.86
N TRP A 396 0.79 -11.63 -23.99
CA TRP A 396 1.59 -12.57 -23.22
C TRP A 396 2.39 -13.52 -24.13
N GLU A 397 1.70 -14.22 -25.03
CA GLU A 397 2.29 -15.23 -25.93
C GLU A 397 3.31 -14.65 -26.91
N ASN A 398 3.06 -13.45 -27.46
CA ASN A 398 3.83 -12.89 -28.57
C ASN A 398 4.81 -11.80 -28.15
N GLY A 399 4.59 -11.17 -26.99
CA GLY A 399 5.48 -10.18 -26.38
C GLY A 399 6.21 -10.76 -25.17
N VAL A 400 5.50 -10.96 -24.06
CA VAL A 400 6.11 -11.24 -22.75
C VAL A 400 6.87 -12.58 -22.71
N MET A 401 6.35 -13.63 -23.35
CA MET A 401 7.02 -14.93 -23.43
C MET A 401 8.41 -14.84 -24.08
N ARG A 402 8.70 -13.82 -24.91
CA ARG A 402 10.04 -13.59 -25.48
C ARG A 402 11.08 -13.24 -24.43
N VAL A 403 10.68 -12.62 -23.31
CA VAL A 403 11.57 -12.26 -22.20
C VAL A 403 11.44 -13.22 -21.02
N ALA A 404 10.26 -13.78 -20.79
CA ALA A 404 10.05 -14.82 -19.77
C ALA A 404 10.90 -16.07 -20.08
N ASN A 405 10.92 -16.53 -21.34
CA ASN A 405 11.76 -17.65 -21.79
C ASN A 405 13.28 -17.39 -21.69
N LEU A 406 13.72 -16.14 -21.52
CA LEU A 406 15.12 -15.80 -21.28
C LEU A 406 15.48 -15.78 -19.79
N GLY A 407 14.49 -15.64 -18.91
CA GLY A 407 14.67 -15.63 -17.46
C GLY A 407 13.96 -14.50 -16.71
N ALA A 408 13.19 -13.62 -17.36
CA ALA A 408 12.37 -12.64 -16.65
C ALA A 408 11.24 -13.33 -15.86
N LYS A 409 10.96 -12.88 -14.64
CA LYS A 409 9.95 -13.48 -13.73
C LYS A 409 8.84 -12.54 -13.27
N PHE A 410 8.96 -11.25 -13.57
CA PHE A 410 7.93 -10.22 -13.30
C PHE A 410 8.17 -8.99 -14.18
N LEU A 411 7.24 -8.04 -14.15
CA LEU A 411 7.34 -6.77 -14.88
C LEU A 411 7.17 -5.58 -13.93
N LYS A 412 7.78 -4.45 -14.31
CA LYS A 412 7.41 -3.11 -13.84
C LYS A 412 6.47 -2.52 -14.89
N THR A 413 5.18 -2.39 -14.56
CA THR A 413 4.14 -1.78 -15.40
C THR A 413 4.10 -0.27 -15.15
N ASP A 414 4.65 0.48 -16.10
CA ASP A 414 4.82 1.93 -16.02
C ASP A 414 3.94 2.66 -17.04
N GLU A 415 3.67 3.96 -16.85
CA GLU A 415 2.81 4.79 -17.72
C GLU A 415 1.36 4.26 -17.88
N GLY A 416 0.76 3.68 -16.84
CA GLY A 416 -0.67 3.34 -16.82
C GLY A 416 -1.56 4.58 -16.98
N SER A 417 -1.16 5.72 -16.42
CA SER A 417 -1.89 7.00 -16.57
C SER A 417 -1.93 7.54 -18.00
N ALA A 418 -1.08 7.05 -18.90
CA ALA A 418 -1.02 7.50 -20.29
C ALA A 418 -2.25 7.06 -21.12
N PHE A 419 -3.06 6.11 -20.64
CA PHE A 419 -4.38 5.84 -21.22
C PHE A 419 -5.30 6.98 -20.82
N GLY A 420 -5.71 7.87 -21.75
CA GLY A 420 -6.42 9.12 -21.40
C GLY A 420 -5.53 10.35 -21.15
N ALA A 421 -4.20 10.22 -21.22
CA ALA A 421 -3.29 11.34 -20.99
C ALA A 421 -2.02 11.28 -21.87
N LEU A 422 -1.11 12.25 -21.66
CA LEU A 422 0.18 12.30 -22.32
C LEU A 422 1.16 11.33 -21.62
N ALA A 423 1.73 10.40 -22.38
CA ALA A 423 2.79 9.51 -21.89
C ALA A 423 4.07 10.30 -21.60
N ASN A 424 4.89 9.83 -20.65
CA ASN A 424 6.18 10.44 -20.39
C ASN A 424 7.17 10.22 -21.54
N GLU A 425 8.07 11.20 -21.73
CA GLU A 425 8.98 11.35 -22.90
C GLU A 425 8.33 11.12 -24.27
N SER A 426 7.04 11.45 -24.42
CA SER A 426 6.29 11.26 -25.65
C SER A 426 5.31 12.41 -25.90
N GLU A 427 5.20 12.82 -27.16
CA GLU A 427 4.22 13.84 -27.59
C GLU A 427 2.82 13.24 -27.82
N LYS A 428 2.66 11.91 -27.67
CA LYS A 428 1.41 11.20 -27.95
C LYS A 428 0.51 11.08 -26.72
N VAL A 429 -0.65 11.73 -26.78
CA VAL A 429 -1.80 11.46 -25.91
C VAL A 429 -2.37 10.07 -26.21
N GLY A 430 -2.84 9.34 -25.19
CA GLY A 430 -3.56 8.08 -25.39
C GLY A 430 -5.02 8.26 -25.82
N PRO A 431 -5.85 7.19 -25.77
CA PRO A 431 -7.25 7.24 -26.16
C PRO A 431 -8.03 8.34 -25.42
N VAL A 432 -8.92 9.04 -26.11
CA VAL A 432 -9.73 10.15 -25.56
C VAL A 432 -11.23 9.98 -25.84
N GLY A 433 -12.07 10.73 -25.11
CA GLY A 433 -13.53 10.69 -25.18
C GLY A 433 -14.15 9.87 -24.05
N GLN A 434 -15.48 9.93 -23.93
CA GLN A 434 -16.25 9.45 -22.77
C GLN A 434 -15.95 8.00 -22.35
N ASP A 435 -15.80 7.07 -23.31
CA ASP A 435 -15.41 5.68 -23.01
C ASP A 435 -13.99 5.56 -22.44
N ALA A 436 -13.05 6.36 -22.94
CA ALA A 436 -11.69 6.39 -22.44
C ALA A 436 -11.63 7.06 -21.05
N GLU A 437 -12.40 8.12 -20.82
CA GLU A 437 -12.54 8.79 -19.52
C GLU A 437 -13.14 7.83 -18.46
N ARG A 438 -14.14 7.02 -18.84
CA ARG A 438 -14.71 5.97 -17.99
C ARG A 438 -13.69 4.90 -17.61
N LEU A 439 -12.77 4.57 -18.52
CA LEU A 439 -11.80 3.49 -18.36
C LEU A 439 -10.45 3.96 -17.78
N HIS A 440 -10.17 5.27 -17.82
CA HIS A 440 -8.90 5.87 -17.43
C HIS A 440 -8.40 5.45 -16.05
N ASN A 441 -9.22 5.62 -15.00
CA ASN A 441 -8.79 5.29 -13.64
C ASN A 441 -8.68 3.77 -13.39
N VAL A 442 -9.43 2.94 -14.12
CA VAL A 442 -9.40 1.47 -13.97
C VAL A 442 -8.41 0.76 -14.91
N PHE A 443 -7.86 1.46 -15.91
CA PHE A 443 -6.86 0.92 -16.82
C PHE A 443 -5.60 0.39 -16.11
N PRO A 444 -4.99 1.08 -15.11
CA PRO A 444 -3.85 0.55 -14.38
C PRO A 444 -4.12 -0.78 -13.67
N ILE A 445 -5.36 -1.03 -13.22
CA ILE A 445 -5.76 -2.30 -12.60
C ILE A 445 -5.75 -3.43 -13.64
N ALA A 446 -6.34 -3.19 -14.82
CA ALA A 446 -6.32 -4.15 -15.92
C ALA A 446 -4.88 -4.44 -16.40
N TYR A 447 -4.07 -3.39 -16.53
CA TYR A 447 -2.67 -3.48 -16.95
C TYR A 447 -1.79 -4.23 -15.93
N ALA A 448 -1.92 -3.97 -14.62
CA ALA A 448 -1.15 -4.66 -13.58
C ALA A 448 -1.60 -6.12 -13.35
N LYS A 449 -2.89 -6.41 -13.53
CA LYS A 449 -3.47 -7.77 -13.39
C LYS A 449 -2.85 -8.76 -14.38
N ALA A 450 -2.70 -8.37 -15.64
CA ALA A 450 -2.24 -9.23 -16.73
C ALA A 450 -0.87 -9.91 -16.45
N PRO A 451 0.25 -9.16 -16.24
CA PRO A 451 1.54 -9.78 -15.94
C PRO A 451 1.54 -10.52 -14.62
N PHE A 452 0.86 -10.02 -13.58
CA PHE A 452 0.85 -10.67 -12.26
C PHE A 452 0.28 -12.10 -12.33
N LEU A 453 -0.85 -12.29 -13.00
CA LEU A 453 -1.50 -13.61 -13.09
C LEU A 453 -0.73 -14.57 -14.01
N GLU A 454 -0.27 -14.12 -15.18
CA GLU A 454 0.49 -14.99 -16.07
C GLU A 454 1.88 -15.33 -15.51
N PHE A 455 2.55 -14.43 -14.78
CA PHE A 455 3.79 -14.78 -14.06
C PHE A 455 3.55 -15.67 -12.83
N GLU A 456 2.45 -15.55 -12.08
CA GLU A 456 2.10 -16.51 -11.00
C GLU A 456 2.01 -17.94 -11.58
N LYS A 457 1.35 -18.07 -12.74
CA LYS A 457 1.20 -19.33 -13.49
C LYS A 457 2.50 -19.84 -14.12
N PHE A 458 3.26 -18.98 -14.80
CA PHE A 458 4.50 -19.33 -15.49
C PHE A 458 5.63 -19.72 -14.52
N ASN A 459 5.76 -18.98 -13.41
CA ASN A 459 6.78 -19.26 -12.40
C ASN A 459 6.42 -20.49 -11.54
N GLY A 460 5.13 -20.83 -11.43
CA GLY A 460 4.63 -21.93 -10.56
C GLY A 460 4.58 -21.57 -9.07
N PHE A 461 4.66 -20.28 -8.73
CA PHE A 461 4.64 -19.74 -7.37
C PHE A 461 4.11 -18.30 -7.37
N ARG A 462 3.90 -17.71 -6.18
CA ARG A 462 3.27 -16.39 -5.99
C ARG A 462 3.77 -15.34 -6.99
N GLY A 463 2.83 -14.69 -7.67
CA GLY A 463 3.14 -13.67 -8.67
C GLY A 463 3.81 -12.43 -8.07
N LEU A 464 4.48 -11.65 -8.93
CA LEU A 464 4.92 -10.30 -8.63
C LEU A 464 4.64 -9.39 -9.83
N ASN A 465 4.29 -8.14 -9.56
CA ASN A 465 4.28 -7.05 -10.51
C ASN A 465 4.58 -5.75 -9.74
N GLN A 466 5.27 -4.80 -10.37
CA GLN A 466 5.46 -3.46 -9.80
C GLN A 466 4.67 -2.48 -10.65
N THR A 467 3.59 -1.90 -10.15
CA THR A 467 2.88 -0.84 -10.88
C THR A 467 3.28 0.54 -10.38
N ARG A 468 3.24 1.56 -11.26
CA ARG A 468 3.34 2.97 -10.82
C ARG A 468 1.96 3.52 -10.50
N GLU A 469 0.95 3.30 -11.35
CA GLU A 469 -0.41 3.80 -11.12
C GLU A 469 -1.41 2.72 -10.67
N GLY A 470 -2.51 3.17 -10.06
CA GLY A 470 -3.56 2.32 -9.49
C GLY A 470 -4.85 3.07 -9.13
N TYR A 471 -5.89 2.31 -8.80
CA TYR A 471 -7.18 2.81 -8.28
C TYR A 471 -7.79 1.75 -7.36
N SER A 472 -9.01 1.94 -6.83
CA SER A 472 -9.66 0.95 -5.95
C SER A 472 -9.57 -0.47 -6.53
N GLY A 473 -8.99 -1.42 -5.80
CA GLY A 473 -8.79 -2.79 -6.27
C GLY A 473 -7.36 -3.13 -6.75
N ILE A 474 -6.48 -2.13 -6.95
CA ILE A 474 -5.09 -2.35 -7.37
C ILE A 474 -4.28 -3.19 -6.37
N GLN A 475 -4.64 -3.16 -5.08
CA GLN A 475 -3.93 -3.85 -4.01
C GLN A 475 -3.81 -5.37 -4.22
N ARG A 476 -4.64 -5.94 -5.11
CA ARG A 476 -4.61 -7.35 -5.51
C ARG A 476 -3.41 -7.70 -6.40
N TYR A 477 -2.74 -6.73 -7.02
CA TYR A 477 -1.75 -6.93 -8.10
C TYR A 477 -0.48 -6.06 -7.96
N PRO A 478 0.55 -6.54 -7.25
CA PRO A 478 0.54 -6.83 -5.82
C PRO A 478 1.32 -5.78 -5.01
N TYR A 479 2.00 -4.81 -5.63
CA TYR A 479 2.46 -3.59 -4.94
C TYR A 479 2.56 -2.39 -5.91
N ILE A 480 2.41 -1.20 -5.36
CA ILE A 480 2.54 0.07 -6.09
C ILE A 480 3.80 0.83 -5.68
N PHE A 481 4.34 1.62 -6.60
CA PHE A 481 5.51 2.46 -6.41
C PHE A 481 5.12 3.94 -6.49
N ALA A 482 5.61 4.74 -5.55
CA ALA A 482 5.27 6.15 -5.31
C ALA A 482 5.46 7.10 -6.51
N GLY A 483 6.15 6.69 -7.57
CA GLY A 483 6.44 7.53 -8.72
C GLY A 483 7.68 8.40 -8.56
N ASP A 484 7.79 9.37 -9.45
CA ASP A 484 9.08 9.85 -9.96
C ASP A 484 9.49 11.15 -9.24
N TRP A 485 9.74 11.05 -7.93
CA TRP A 485 9.99 12.21 -7.06
C TRP A 485 11.46 12.67 -7.04
N PRO A 486 11.75 13.99 -7.01
CA PRO A 486 13.11 14.48 -6.93
C PRO A 486 13.80 14.15 -5.61
N SER A 487 15.12 14.07 -5.68
CA SER A 487 16.02 13.70 -4.59
C SER A 487 16.36 14.87 -3.68
N GLU A 488 15.31 15.51 -3.14
CA GLU A 488 15.42 16.72 -2.32
C GLU A 488 14.63 16.59 -1.01
N TRP A 489 15.11 17.25 0.06
CA TRP A 489 14.51 17.21 1.38
C TRP A 489 13.03 17.60 1.42
N GLN A 490 12.60 18.52 0.54
CA GLN A 490 11.21 18.97 0.48
C GLN A 490 10.21 17.88 0.06
N TYR A 491 10.66 16.85 -0.67
CA TYR A 491 9.81 15.72 -1.09
C TYR A 491 9.84 14.53 -0.13
N PHE A 492 10.84 14.46 0.76
CA PHE A 492 11.04 13.29 1.61
C PHE A 492 9.87 13.05 2.60
N ALA A 493 9.46 14.08 3.37
CA ALA A 493 8.31 13.95 4.28
C ALA A 493 6.97 13.72 3.54
N PRO A 494 6.65 14.44 2.44
CA PRO A 494 5.47 14.15 1.63
C PRO A 494 5.41 12.71 1.07
N VAL A 495 6.55 12.12 0.67
CA VAL A 495 6.61 10.71 0.21
C VAL A 495 6.27 9.73 1.35
N ILE A 496 6.72 9.98 2.58
CA ILE A 496 6.31 9.16 3.74
C ILE A 496 4.78 9.24 3.92
N LYS A 497 4.21 10.44 3.80
CA LYS A 497 2.76 10.69 3.93
C LYS A 497 1.94 9.92 2.88
N ALA A 498 2.40 9.86 1.64
CA ALA A 498 1.79 9.04 0.59
C ALA A 498 1.68 7.56 0.97
N GLY A 499 2.75 6.98 1.50
CA GLY A 499 2.76 5.59 1.98
C GLY A 499 1.76 5.34 3.12
N LEU A 500 1.50 6.35 3.95
CA LEU A 500 0.50 6.28 5.03
C LEU A 500 -0.94 6.39 4.50
N ASN A 501 -1.23 7.36 3.63
CA ASN A 501 -2.57 7.55 3.07
C ASN A 501 -2.98 6.42 2.13
N VAL A 502 -2.06 5.86 1.33
CA VAL A 502 -2.36 4.72 0.47
C VAL A 502 -2.60 3.43 1.29
N GLY A 503 -1.89 3.28 2.41
CA GLY A 503 -2.13 2.22 3.40
C GLY A 503 -3.49 2.33 4.09
N LEU A 504 -3.87 3.54 4.51
CA LEU A 504 -5.24 3.86 4.99
C LEU A 504 -6.32 3.59 3.93
N SER A 505 -5.93 3.53 2.66
CA SER A 505 -6.81 3.30 1.51
C SER A 505 -6.81 1.85 1.00
N GLY A 506 -6.23 0.92 1.77
CA GLY A 506 -6.27 -0.53 1.51
C GLY A 506 -5.16 -1.07 0.62
N VAL A 507 -4.22 -0.24 0.17
CA VAL A 507 -3.04 -0.66 -0.60
C VAL A 507 -1.85 -0.79 0.35
N GLY A 508 -1.74 -1.94 1.02
CA GLY A 508 -0.75 -2.12 2.09
C GLY A 508 0.68 -2.47 1.62
N LEU A 509 0.83 -2.94 0.38
CA LEU A 509 2.14 -3.17 -0.23
C LEU A 509 2.52 -1.99 -1.13
N TRP A 510 3.54 -1.26 -0.69
CA TRP A 510 3.96 0.02 -1.26
C TRP A 510 5.49 0.16 -1.25
N ALA A 511 6.02 0.85 -2.27
CA ALA A 511 7.45 1.09 -2.48
C ALA A 511 7.72 2.56 -2.87
N HIS A 512 8.94 3.03 -2.63
CA HIS A 512 9.45 4.33 -3.08
C HIS A 512 10.95 4.21 -3.37
N CYS A 513 11.49 5.13 -4.17
CA CYS A 513 12.92 5.14 -4.48
C CYS A 513 13.71 5.69 -3.28
N MET A 514 14.50 4.84 -2.62
CA MET A 514 15.41 5.28 -1.56
C MET A 514 16.39 6.35 -2.07
N GLY A 515 16.37 7.51 -1.44
CA GLY A 515 17.20 8.66 -1.83
C GLY A 515 16.65 9.43 -3.04
N GLY A 516 15.35 9.30 -3.33
CA GLY A 516 14.67 9.95 -4.45
C GLY A 516 14.90 9.27 -5.80
N PHE A 517 14.08 9.62 -6.79
CA PHE A 517 14.19 9.11 -8.16
C PHE A 517 15.05 10.03 -9.04
N GLU A 518 14.69 11.31 -9.19
CA GLU A 518 15.41 12.25 -10.06
C GLU A 518 16.52 13.01 -9.33
N HIS A 519 17.61 13.33 -10.05
CA HIS A 519 18.78 14.07 -9.56
C HIS A 519 19.62 13.32 -8.49
N GLN A 520 20.84 13.79 -8.26
CA GLN A 520 21.68 13.29 -7.17
C GLN A 520 21.11 13.75 -5.81
N ALA A 521 20.98 12.84 -4.85
CA ALA A 521 20.69 13.23 -3.47
C ALA A 521 21.94 13.81 -2.80
N ASP A 522 21.78 14.68 -1.80
CA ASP A 522 22.89 14.89 -0.87
C ASP A 522 23.08 13.65 0.03
N PRO A 523 24.31 13.33 0.49
CA PRO A 523 24.56 12.10 1.25
C PRO A 523 23.76 11.99 2.55
N GLU A 524 23.41 13.10 3.20
CA GLU A 524 22.62 13.08 4.44
C GLU A 524 21.18 12.67 4.13
N LEU A 525 20.59 13.26 3.08
CA LEU A 525 19.26 12.88 2.58
C LEU A 525 19.23 11.40 2.20
N TYR A 526 20.22 10.93 1.44
CA TYR A 526 20.30 9.53 1.03
C TYR A 526 20.31 8.61 2.27
N ILE A 527 21.13 8.92 3.28
CA ILE A 527 21.18 8.17 4.55
C ILE A 527 19.83 8.15 5.27
N ARG A 528 19.15 9.29 5.43
CA ARG A 528 17.84 9.34 6.12
C ARG A 528 16.73 8.64 5.32
N TRP A 529 16.76 8.73 3.99
CA TRP A 529 15.78 8.09 3.13
C TRP A 529 15.96 6.57 3.06
N VAL A 530 17.20 6.08 3.08
CA VAL A 530 17.51 4.64 3.23
C VAL A 530 17.01 4.08 4.56
N GLN A 531 17.18 4.83 5.66
CA GLN A 531 16.64 4.46 6.97
C GLN A 531 15.12 4.23 6.91
N PHE A 532 14.38 5.16 6.30
CA PHE A 532 12.94 5.00 6.05
C PHE A 532 12.62 3.82 5.11
N GLY A 533 13.36 3.69 4.00
CA GLY A 533 13.14 2.66 2.98
C GLY A 533 13.25 1.23 3.52
N MET A 534 14.22 0.96 4.38
CA MET A 534 14.39 -0.37 4.98
C MET A 534 13.25 -0.74 5.96
N PHE A 535 12.54 0.27 6.49
CA PHE A 535 11.32 0.10 7.30
C PHE A 535 10.01 0.39 6.54
N SER A 536 10.05 0.42 5.20
CA SER A 536 8.85 0.49 4.34
C SER A 536 8.33 -0.92 4.01
N PRO A 537 7.10 -1.11 3.51
CA PRO A 537 6.59 -2.44 3.16
C PRO A 537 7.49 -3.17 2.16
N ILE A 538 7.84 -2.51 1.05
CA ILE A 538 8.83 -2.96 0.06
C ILE A 538 10.06 -2.04 0.12
N ALA A 539 11.26 -2.62 0.23
CA ALA A 539 12.52 -1.90 0.17
C ALA A 539 13.03 -1.84 -1.28
N LEU A 540 13.07 -0.64 -1.87
CA LEU A 540 13.38 -0.40 -3.28
C LEU A 540 14.50 0.64 -3.44
N VAL A 541 15.65 0.26 -4.01
CA VAL A 541 16.73 1.18 -4.39
C VAL A 541 16.80 1.31 -5.91
N PHE A 542 16.50 2.50 -6.42
CA PHE A 542 16.45 2.81 -7.86
C PHE A 542 16.37 4.33 -8.06
N GLY A 543 16.85 4.84 -9.20
CA GLY A 543 16.73 6.25 -9.57
C GLY A 543 17.30 6.55 -10.95
N MET A 544 16.92 7.72 -11.49
CA MET A 544 17.31 8.22 -12.79
C MET A 544 18.33 9.36 -12.63
N ASP A 545 19.58 8.98 -12.46
CA ASP A 545 20.74 9.88 -12.55
C ASP A 545 21.88 9.09 -13.21
N HIS A 546 22.56 9.68 -14.19
CA HIS A 546 23.66 9.06 -14.91
C HIS A 546 24.88 10.00 -14.97
N PRO A 547 26.07 9.56 -14.51
CA PRO A 547 26.37 8.26 -13.90
C PRO A 547 26.01 8.17 -12.39
N GLY A 548 25.34 9.17 -11.81
CA GLY A 548 25.06 9.32 -10.37
C GLY A 548 24.02 8.38 -9.74
N TYR A 549 23.96 7.14 -10.19
CA TYR A 549 22.99 6.12 -9.79
C TYR A 549 22.84 5.96 -8.25
N LYS A 550 21.71 5.41 -7.82
CA LYS A 550 21.32 5.33 -6.40
C LYS A 550 21.99 4.21 -5.58
N GLU A 551 23.05 3.57 -6.08
CA GLU A 551 23.75 2.55 -5.28
C GLU A 551 24.55 3.18 -4.13
N PRO A 552 24.59 2.55 -2.95
CA PRO A 552 25.01 3.23 -1.71
C PRO A 552 26.48 3.63 -1.67
N TRP A 553 27.34 2.97 -2.46
CA TRP A 553 28.77 3.32 -2.56
C TRP A 553 29.01 4.64 -3.31
N ASN A 554 28.03 5.18 -4.05
CA ASN A 554 28.16 6.49 -4.71
C ASN A 554 27.97 7.66 -3.73
N TYR A 555 27.52 7.40 -2.51
CA TYR A 555 27.15 8.40 -1.48
C TYR A 555 28.13 8.42 -0.28
N GLY A 556 29.30 7.78 -0.42
CA GLY A 556 30.37 7.77 0.58
C GLY A 556 30.27 6.62 1.60
N GLU A 557 31.31 6.50 2.45
CA GLU A 557 31.45 5.38 3.38
C GLU A 557 30.37 5.33 4.46
N ASP A 558 29.92 6.50 4.93
CA ASP A 558 28.82 6.61 5.89
C ASP A 558 27.50 6.12 5.31
N ALA A 559 27.20 6.45 4.05
CA ALA A 559 26.02 5.96 3.35
C ALA A 559 26.08 4.44 3.15
N LEU A 560 27.22 3.91 2.69
CA LEU A 560 27.42 2.47 2.53
C LEU A 560 27.30 1.70 3.86
N ARG A 561 27.88 2.22 4.94
CA ARG A 561 27.78 1.63 6.29
C ARG A 561 26.35 1.67 6.82
N ASN A 562 25.65 2.78 6.60
CA ASN A 562 24.26 2.93 7.01
C ASN A 562 23.34 1.97 6.25
N PHE A 563 23.47 1.92 4.92
CA PHE A 563 22.70 1.03 4.06
C PHE A 563 22.81 -0.42 4.54
N LYS A 564 24.04 -0.92 4.72
CA LYS A 564 24.27 -2.29 5.23
C LYS A 564 23.68 -2.53 6.62
N LYS A 565 23.78 -1.57 7.55
CA LYS A 565 23.22 -1.67 8.92
C LYS A 565 21.71 -1.92 8.89
N TYR A 566 20.98 -1.19 8.05
CA TYR A 566 19.51 -1.29 7.99
C TYR A 566 19.01 -2.43 7.09
N ASP A 567 19.74 -2.75 6.02
CA ASP A 567 19.43 -3.88 5.15
C ASP A 567 19.56 -5.21 5.91
N LEU A 568 20.68 -5.44 6.62
CA LEU A 568 20.85 -6.61 7.47
C LEU A 568 19.80 -6.68 8.59
N LEU A 569 19.42 -5.55 9.19
CA LEU A 569 18.32 -5.49 10.16
C LEU A 569 16.97 -5.87 9.52
N ARG A 570 16.69 -5.42 8.30
CA ARG A 570 15.48 -5.79 7.56
C ARG A 570 15.43 -7.31 7.32
N TYR A 571 16.54 -7.91 6.90
CA TYR A 571 16.64 -9.37 6.71
C TYR A 571 16.46 -10.16 8.02
N ARG A 572 16.95 -9.67 9.16
CA ARG A 572 16.60 -10.26 10.48
C ARG A 572 15.11 -10.17 10.76
N LEU A 573 14.47 -9.06 10.44
CA LEU A 573 13.04 -8.79 10.71
C LEU A 573 12.07 -9.54 9.79
N PHE A 574 12.53 -10.35 8.83
CA PHE A 574 11.65 -11.10 7.93
C PHE A 574 10.52 -11.87 8.65
N PRO A 575 10.73 -12.63 9.74
CA PRO A 575 9.64 -13.33 10.44
C PRO A 575 8.54 -12.38 10.95
N TYR A 576 8.92 -11.19 11.44
CA TYR A 576 8.00 -10.15 11.90
C TYR A 576 7.26 -9.47 10.74
N LEU A 577 7.98 -9.11 9.67
CA LEU A 577 7.42 -8.50 8.45
C LEU A 577 6.47 -9.46 7.72
N TYR A 578 6.83 -10.75 7.65
CA TYR A 578 6.05 -11.79 7.00
C TYR A 578 4.75 -12.09 7.76
N THR A 579 4.81 -12.12 9.10
CA THR A 579 3.62 -12.17 9.95
C THR A 579 2.72 -10.94 9.75
N SER A 580 3.31 -9.75 9.64
CA SER A 580 2.57 -8.51 9.34
C SER A 580 1.91 -8.54 7.95
N MET A 581 2.56 -9.13 6.95
CA MET A 581 2.00 -9.33 5.61
C MET A 581 0.85 -10.36 5.61
N HIS A 582 0.92 -11.41 6.43
CA HIS A 582 -0.20 -12.33 6.62
C HIS A 582 -1.40 -11.63 7.29
N GLN A 583 -1.17 -10.82 8.34
CA GLN A 583 -2.21 -10.01 8.98
C GLN A 583 -2.88 -9.05 7.97
N GLN A 584 -2.11 -8.48 7.05
CA GLN A 584 -2.61 -7.65 5.96
C GLN A 584 -3.46 -8.44 4.94
N TYR A 585 -3.05 -9.66 4.59
CA TYR A 585 -3.84 -10.56 3.73
C TYR A 585 -5.19 -10.90 4.38
N GLU A 586 -5.20 -11.27 5.67
CA GLU A 586 -6.42 -11.63 6.39
C GLU A 586 -7.35 -10.42 6.62
N THR A 587 -6.80 -9.30 7.11
CA THR A 587 -7.60 -8.20 7.67
C THR A 587 -7.62 -6.95 6.80
N GLY A 588 -6.74 -6.81 5.82
CA GLY A 588 -6.56 -5.56 5.05
C GLY A 588 -5.79 -4.46 5.79
N LEU A 589 -5.33 -4.72 7.02
CA LEU A 589 -4.53 -3.79 7.81
C LEU A 589 -3.10 -3.69 7.23
N PRO A 590 -2.63 -2.52 6.77
CA PRO A 590 -1.35 -2.39 6.08
C PRO A 590 -0.16 -2.71 7.00
N MET A 591 0.98 -3.06 6.41
CA MET A 591 2.23 -3.24 7.16
C MET A 591 2.74 -1.92 7.74
N MET A 592 2.71 -0.84 6.95
CA MET A 592 3.04 0.53 7.36
C MET A 592 1.73 1.28 7.67
N ARG A 593 1.58 1.76 8.91
CA ARG A 593 0.29 2.22 9.46
C ARG A 593 0.40 3.64 10.01
N ALA A 594 -0.42 4.54 9.48
CA ALA A 594 -0.68 5.82 10.13
C ALA A 594 -1.18 5.58 11.57
N LEU A 595 -0.76 6.42 12.51
CA LEU A 595 -1.09 6.23 13.93
C LEU A 595 -2.61 6.31 14.18
N VAL A 596 -3.31 7.18 13.45
CA VAL A 596 -4.78 7.31 13.47
C VAL A 596 -5.53 5.99 13.15
N LEU A 597 -4.87 5.01 12.53
CA LEU A 597 -5.47 3.69 12.28
C LEU A 597 -5.68 2.86 13.55
N SER A 598 -4.91 3.12 14.62
CA SER A 598 -5.06 2.50 15.93
C SER A 598 -5.61 3.46 16.98
N ASP A 599 -5.24 4.74 16.87
CA ASP A 599 -5.47 5.78 17.87
C ASP A 599 -6.43 6.87 17.34
N GLN A 600 -7.50 6.47 16.64
CA GLN A 600 -8.44 7.38 15.95
C GLN A 600 -9.19 8.38 16.85
N ASP A 601 -9.20 8.16 18.17
CA ASP A 601 -9.85 9.03 19.16
C ASP A 601 -8.83 10.03 19.78
N ASP A 602 -7.59 10.06 19.30
CA ASP A 602 -6.51 10.97 19.71
C ASP A 602 -6.21 12.00 18.61
N GLU A 603 -6.72 13.22 18.75
CA GLU A 603 -6.54 14.28 17.74
C GLU A 603 -5.06 14.63 17.47
N ASN A 604 -4.15 14.33 18.41
CA ASN A 604 -2.71 14.58 18.23
C ASN A 604 -2.11 13.77 17.07
N VAL A 605 -2.71 12.64 16.68
CA VAL A 605 -2.20 11.78 15.62
C VAL A 605 -2.72 12.11 14.21
N TYR A 606 -3.69 13.03 14.08
CA TYR A 606 -4.42 13.25 12.83
C TYR A 606 -3.54 13.77 11.68
N GLU A 607 -2.58 14.66 11.95
CA GLU A 607 -1.65 15.19 10.93
C GLU A 607 -0.22 14.63 11.04
N ILE A 608 -0.03 13.52 11.77
CA ILE A 608 1.26 12.84 11.85
C ILE A 608 1.50 12.04 10.55
N GLY A 609 2.08 12.73 9.57
CA GLY A 609 2.40 12.19 8.24
C GLY A 609 3.83 11.66 8.07
N ASP A 610 4.68 11.75 9.09
CA ASP A 610 6.11 11.35 9.01
C ASP A 610 6.57 10.46 10.17
N GLN A 611 5.62 9.77 10.83
CA GLN A 611 5.87 8.80 11.89
C GLN A 611 4.75 7.75 11.89
N TYR A 612 5.08 6.47 12.08
CA TYR A 612 4.16 5.38 11.79
C TYR A 612 4.45 4.09 12.56
N MET A 613 3.46 3.20 12.65
CA MET A 613 3.67 1.83 13.12
C MET A 613 4.02 0.91 11.95
N LEU A 614 5.07 0.11 12.09
CA LEU A 614 5.41 -1.00 11.22
C LEU A 614 5.00 -2.30 11.90
N GLY A 615 3.93 -2.93 11.43
CA GLY A 615 3.26 -4.01 12.14
C GLY A 615 2.60 -3.54 13.44
N ASP A 616 2.45 -4.44 14.41
CA ASP A 616 1.77 -4.16 15.68
C ASP A 616 2.64 -3.42 16.72
N HIS A 617 3.97 -3.53 16.64
CA HIS A 617 4.86 -3.24 17.77
C HIS A 617 5.98 -2.21 17.51
N LEU A 618 6.48 -2.07 16.29
CA LEU A 618 7.56 -1.14 15.97
C LEU A 618 7.00 0.22 15.54
N MET A 619 7.52 1.30 16.12
CA MET A 619 7.19 2.68 15.75
C MET A 619 8.40 3.37 15.14
N VAL A 620 8.28 3.80 13.89
CA VAL A 620 9.35 4.37 13.08
C VAL A 620 9.11 5.87 12.94
N ALA A 621 10.15 6.68 13.20
CA ALA A 621 10.06 8.15 13.10
C ALA A 621 11.29 8.71 12.33
N PRO A 622 11.28 8.67 10.98
CA PRO A 622 12.37 9.15 10.13
C PRO A 622 12.77 10.61 10.38
N VAL A 623 14.06 10.95 10.25
CA VAL A 623 14.53 12.34 10.38
C VAL A 623 14.37 13.06 9.04
N THR A 624 13.40 13.96 8.95
CA THR A 624 12.95 14.62 7.72
C THR A 624 13.50 16.04 7.52
N THR A 625 14.43 16.48 8.39
CA THR A 625 15.05 17.82 8.34
C THR A 625 16.58 17.70 8.24
N LYS A 626 17.17 18.44 7.30
CA LYS A 626 18.62 18.47 7.06
C LYS A 626 19.40 19.01 8.28
N GLY A 627 20.52 18.36 8.60
CA GLY A 627 21.37 18.69 9.74
C GLY A 627 20.78 18.32 11.11
N ALA A 628 19.58 17.72 11.17
CA ALA A 628 18.93 17.42 12.43
C ALA A 628 19.56 16.19 13.11
N ILE A 629 20.05 16.40 14.34
CA ILE A 629 20.58 15.36 15.24
C ILE A 629 19.63 15.05 16.40
N THR A 630 18.44 15.66 16.41
CA THR A 630 17.34 15.39 17.34
C THR A 630 16.01 15.41 16.58
N ARG A 631 14.98 14.75 17.11
CA ARG A 631 13.63 14.73 16.54
C ARG A 631 12.58 14.77 17.66
N SER A 632 11.52 15.54 17.45
CA SER A 632 10.30 15.48 18.26
C SER A 632 9.44 14.31 17.80
N VAL A 633 8.98 13.46 18.72
CA VAL A 633 8.22 12.23 18.44
C VAL A 633 7.01 12.19 19.36
N TYR A 634 5.81 11.99 18.80
CA TYR A 634 4.61 11.77 19.62
C TYR A 634 4.44 10.28 19.88
N LEU A 635 4.40 9.85 21.13
CA LEU A 635 4.11 8.45 21.47
C LEU A 635 2.64 8.34 21.89
N PRO A 636 1.78 7.57 21.20
CA PRO A 636 0.40 7.31 21.60
C PRO A 636 0.29 6.57 22.94
N GLU A 637 -0.92 6.30 23.40
CA GLU A 637 -1.17 5.69 24.71
C GLU A 637 -0.49 4.31 24.90
N GLY A 638 0.12 4.13 26.09
CA GLY A 638 0.88 2.95 26.50
C GLY A 638 2.30 3.28 26.95
N THR A 639 3.06 2.26 27.37
CA THR A 639 4.51 2.37 27.58
C THR A 639 5.24 2.02 26.28
N TRP A 640 6.36 2.70 26.04
CA TRP A 640 7.23 2.51 24.87
C TRP A 640 8.69 2.37 25.31
N PHE A 641 9.52 1.77 24.45
CA PHE A 641 10.96 1.64 24.65
C PHE A 641 11.71 2.10 23.40
N ASN A 642 12.78 2.88 23.53
CA ASN A 642 13.71 3.11 22.43
C ASN A 642 14.42 1.79 22.09
N TYR A 643 14.28 1.33 20.85
CA TYR A 643 14.77 0.02 20.39
C TYR A 643 16.29 -0.14 20.55
N TRP A 644 17.04 0.95 20.43
CA TRP A 644 18.51 0.95 20.45
C TRP A 644 19.09 0.99 21.87
N THR A 645 18.44 1.72 22.78
CA THR A 645 18.95 1.99 24.14
C THR A 645 18.23 1.21 25.24
N GLY A 646 17.03 0.69 24.98
CA GLY A 646 16.15 0.12 26.01
C GLY A 646 15.51 1.17 26.93
N GLU A 647 15.72 2.47 26.67
CA GLU A 647 15.16 3.55 27.49
C GLU A 647 13.63 3.57 27.41
N LYS A 648 12.97 3.60 28.57
CA LYS A 648 11.51 3.57 28.68
C LYS A 648 10.93 4.99 28.58
N TYR A 649 9.88 5.14 27.78
CA TYR A 649 9.06 6.35 27.65
C TYR A 649 7.60 6.02 28.00
N GLU A 650 6.88 6.99 28.57
CA GLU A 650 5.43 6.92 28.69
C GLU A 650 4.75 7.60 27.49
N GLY A 651 3.59 7.08 27.10
CA GLY A 651 2.81 7.54 25.97
C GLY A 651 1.96 8.78 26.25
N LYS A 652 1.09 9.07 25.29
CA LYS A 652 0.21 10.25 25.21
C LYS A 652 0.97 11.58 25.37
N SER A 653 2.19 11.65 24.83
CA SER A 653 3.09 12.79 25.01
C SER A 653 4.14 12.91 23.89
N TYR A 654 4.63 14.13 23.70
CA TYR A 654 5.75 14.43 22.81
C TYR A 654 7.09 14.28 23.56
N HIS A 655 8.06 13.62 22.93
CA HIS A 655 9.42 13.43 23.43
C HIS A 655 10.44 14.00 22.45
N HIS A 656 11.50 14.63 22.95
CA HIS A 656 12.63 15.06 22.13
C HIS A 656 13.76 14.03 22.26
N VAL A 657 14.03 13.29 21.19
CA VAL A 657 15.02 12.21 21.21
C VAL A 657 16.24 12.53 20.34
N VAL A 658 17.40 11.99 20.74
CA VAL A 658 18.64 12.09 19.98
C VAL A 658 18.57 11.16 18.78
N ALA A 659 18.88 11.70 17.60
CA ALA A 659 18.73 11.05 16.31
C ALA A 659 19.99 11.31 15.45
N PRO A 660 21.16 10.77 15.83
CA PRO A 660 22.40 11.01 15.09
C PRO A 660 22.30 10.45 13.67
N LEU A 661 23.22 10.85 12.78
CA LEU A 661 23.14 10.51 11.35
C LEU A 661 22.96 9.01 11.08
N ASP A 662 23.61 8.16 11.87
CA ASP A 662 23.61 6.71 11.66
C ASP A 662 22.36 5.99 12.24
N THR A 663 21.51 6.69 13.01
CA THR A 663 20.47 6.09 13.84
C THR A 663 19.12 6.79 13.64
N ILE A 664 18.15 6.02 13.12
CA ILE A 664 16.74 6.44 13.03
C ILE A 664 16.05 6.23 14.38
N PRO A 665 15.26 7.20 14.89
CA PRO A 665 14.36 6.99 16.01
C PRO A 665 13.40 5.83 15.74
N LEU A 666 13.53 4.78 16.55
CA LEU A 666 12.76 3.54 16.47
C LEU A 666 12.34 3.16 17.89
N PHE A 667 11.05 2.97 18.11
CA PHE A 667 10.49 2.61 19.40
C PHE A 667 9.73 1.29 19.32
N VAL A 668 9.56 0.65 20.46
CA VAL A 668 8.83 -0.62 20.59
C VAL A 668 7.73 -0.44 21.63
N LYS A 669 6.50 -0.82 21.29
CA LYS A 669 5.38 -0.82 22.25
C LYS A 669 5.61 -1.90 23.32
N ALA A 670 5.36 -1.56 24.57
CA ALA A 670 5.49 -2.50 25.68
C ALA A 670 4.58 -3.74 25.46
N GLY A 671 5.10 -4.92 25.80
CA GLY A 671 4.47 -6.21 25.51
C GLY A 671 4.96 -6.87 24.22
N ALA A 672 5.76 -6.19 23.40
CA ALA A 672 6.23 -6.74 22.12
C ALA A 672 7.01 -8.05 22.23
N ILE A 673 6.82 -8.89 21.21
CA ILE A 673 7.57 -10.11 20.93
C ILE A 673 7.90 -10.06 19.44
N ILE A 674 9.15 -9.80 19.09
CA ILE A 674 9.60 -9.60 17.70
C ILE A 674 10.44 -10.81 17.28
N PRO A 675 9.92 -11.73 16.45
CA PRO A 675 10.70 -12.84 15.93
C PRO A 675 11.69 -12.35 14.87
N MET A 676 12.93 -12.85 14.95
CA MET A 676 14.03 -12.52 14.05
C MET A 676 14.82 -13.75 13.63
N GLN A 677 15.18 -13.81 12.35
CA GLN A 677 16.07 -14.82 11.78
C GLN A 677 17.54 -14.34 11.75
N PRO A 678 18.52 -15.22 11.48
CA PRO A 678 19.91 -14.82 11.26
C PRO A 678 20.09 -13.79 10.12
N GLU A 679 21.14 -12.98 10.19
CA GLU A 679 21.54 -12.09 9.10
C GLU A 679 21.96 -12.88 7.86
N MET A 680 21.46 -12.48 6.68
CA MET A 680 21.77 -13.10 5.39
C MET A 680 21.92 -12.05 4.29
N ILE A 681 22.75 -12.31 3.27
CA ILE A 681 22.95 -11.47 2.09
C ILE A 681 22.08 -11.87 0.88
N TYR A 682 21.23 -12.88 1.04
CA TYR A 682 20.08 -13.22 0.20
C TYR A 682 19.19 -14.21 0.96
N THR A 683 17.93 -14.35 0.57
CA THR A 683 16.99 -15.24 1.25
C THR A 683 17.43 -16.70 1.13
N GLY A 684 17.57 -17.38 2.28
CA GLY A 684 17.97 -18.79 2.33
C GLY A 684 19.48 -19.04 2.14
N GLU A 685 20.34 -18.05 2.39
CA GLU A 685 21.80 -18.25 2.51
C GLU A 685 22.15 -19.24 3.64
N LYS A 686 21.44 -19.15 4.76
CA LYS A 686 21.69 -19.91 6.00
C LYS A 686 20.40 -20.61 6.45
N PRO A 687 20.49 -21.78 7.09
CA PRO A 687 19.35 -22.37 7.78
C PRO A 687 18.91 -21.49 8.96
N VAL A 688 17.63 -21.57 9.31
CA VAL A 688 17.05 -20.85 10.46
C VAL A 688 16.89 -21.82 11.63
N ASP A 689 17.99 -22.40 12.09
CA ASP A 689 18.01 -23.39 13.18
C ASP A 689 17.75 -22.76 14.57
N VAL A 690 17.90 -21.43 14.67
CA VAL A 690 17.59 -20.63 15.85
C VAL A 690 16.79 -19.41 15.45
N MET A 691 15.59 -19.27 16.03
CA MET A 691 14.73 -18.09 15.93
C MET A 691 14.96 -17.20 17.15
N THR A 692 15.41 -15.97 16.94
CA THR A 692 15.53 -14.99 18.04
C THR A 692 14.17 -14.39 18.34
N LEU A 693 13.82 -14.23 19.61
CA LEU A 693 12.64 -13.49 20.06
C LEU A 693 13.10 -12.28 20.85
N ASP A 694 12.97 -11.07 20.30
CA ASP A 694 13.24 -9.82 21.02
C ASP A 694 11.98 -9.42 21.80
N VAL A 695 12.03 -9.57 23.13
CA VAL A 695 10.87 -9.49 24.03
C VAL A 695 10.99 -8.28 24.94
N PHE A 696 9.91 -7.50 25.00
CA PHE A 696 9.76 -6.31 25.84
C PHE A 696 8.62 -6.56 26.84
N PRO A 697 8.86 -7.24 27.98
CA PRO A 697 7.79 -7.73 28.86
C PRO A 697 6.95 -6.61 29.47
N HIS A 698 5.62 -6.76 29.44
CA HIS A 698 4.69 -5.85 30.11
C HIS A 698 3.33 -6.53 30.29
N GLY A 699 2.87 -6.64 31.54
CA GLY A 699 1.60 -7.29 31.88
C GLY A 699 1.46 -8.68 31.24
N GLU A 700 0.32 -8.94 30.61
CA GLU A 700 0.14 -10.07 29.69
C GLU A 700 0.15 -9.58 28.24
N SER A 701 0.97 -10.21 27.40
CA SER A 701 1.03 -9.94 25.96
C SER A 701 1.04 -11.24 25.14
N ASN A 702 0.71 -11.13 23.86
CA ASN A 702 0.72 -12.27 22.94
C ASN A 702 1.12 -11.87 21.53
N TYR A 703 1.69 -12.83 20.80
CA TYR A 703 2.05 -12.72 19.40
C TYR A 703 1.67 -14.02 18.68
N LYS A 704 1.21 -13.91 17.42
CA LYS A 704 0.85 -15.04 16.56
C LYS A 704 1.86 -15.11 15.42
N PHE A 705 2.95 -15.82 15.64
CA PHE A 705 3.98 -15.98 14.62
C PHE A 705 3.45 -16.90 13.49
N TYR A 706 3.61 -16.45 12.24
CA TYR A 706 3.11 -17.13 11.04
C TYR A 706 4.25 -17.76 10.22
N GLU A 707 4.03 -19.00 9.79
CA GLU A 707 4.95 -19.75 8.94
C GLU A 707 4.21 -20.48 7.80
N ASP A 708 4.76 -20.49 6.60
CA ASP A 708 4.31 -21.31 5.48
C ASP A 708 5.51 -21.74 4.60
N ASP A 709 5.26 -22.25 3.39
CA ASP A 709 6.33 -22.68 2.47
C ASP A 709 7.13 -21.53 1.81
N ASN A 710 6.88 -20.27 2.21
CA ASN A 710 7.55 -19.04 1.79
C ASN A 710 7.44 -18.71 0.29
N LEU A 711 6.71 -19.50 -0.50
CA LEU A 711 6.83 -19.49 -1.96
C LEU A 711 5.51 -19.69 -2.70
N SER A 712 4.75 -20.74 -2.39
CA SER A 712 3.60 -21.16 -3.20
C SER A 712 2.30 -20.47 -2.78
N ALA A 713 1.29 -20.51 -3.64
CA ALA A 713 -0.03 -19.95 -3.35
C ALA A 713 -0.86 -20.77 -2.34
N LYS A 714 -0.33 -21.86 -1.75
CA LYS A 714 -1.10 -22.76 -0.86
C LYS A 714 -1.55 -22.11 0.46
N TYR A 715 -0.99 -20.96 0.86
CA TYR A 715 -1.54 -20.18 1.99
C TYR A 715 -3.01 -19.81 1.75
N LYS A 716 -3.40 -19.53 0.50
CA LYS A 716 -4.79 -19.24 0.07
C LYS A 716 -5.76 -20.41 0.36
N THR A 717 -5.24 -21.61 0.61
CA THR A 717 -6.01 -22.82 0.97
C THR A 717 -5.71 -23.31 2.39
N GLY A 718 -5.15 -22.46 3.27
CA GLY A 718 -4.89 -22.79 4.68
C GLY A 718 -3.62 -23.59 4.95
N ASN A 719 -2.70 -23.71 3.99
CA ASN A 719 -1.42 -24.41 4.18
C ASN A 719 -0.38 -23.51 4.85
N PHE A 720 -0.58 -23.26 6.14
CA PHE A 720 0.31 -22.53 7.02
C PHE A 720 0.30 -23.12 8.43
N ALA A 721 1.18 -22.60 9.29
CA ALA A 721 1.26 -22.87 10.71
C ALA A 721 1.24 -21.55 11.50
N LEU A 722 0.63 -21.59 12.68
CA LEU A 722 0.57 -20.49 13.64
C LEU A 722 1.15 -20.93 14.98
N THR A 723 2.14 -20.17 15.44
CA THR A 723 2.86 -20.37 16.70
C THR A 723 2.42 -19.28 17.67
N LYS A 724 1.61 -19.64 18.67
CA LYS A 724 1.15 -18.68 19.69
C LYS A 724 2.22 -18.50 20.74
N ILE A 725 2.73 -17.28 20.86
CA ILE A 725 3.70 -16.89 21.89
C ILE A 725 2.99 -15.97 22.89
N THR A 726 3.17 -16.17 24.20
CA THR A 726 2.62 -15.30 25.25
C THR A 726 3.67 -14.96 26.28
N SER A 727 3.76 -13.69 26.66
CA SER A 727 4.60 -13.19 27.74
C SER A 727 3.71 -12.76 28.91
N SER A 728 4.02 -13.15 30.13
CA SER A 728 3.29 -12.76 31.34
C SER A 728 4.29 -12.35 32.42
N LEU A 729 4.32 -11.06 32.75
CA LEU A 729 5.17 -10.47 33.79
C LEU A 729 4.31 -10.13 35.02
N ASN A 730 4.74 -10.60 36.19
CA ASN A 730 4.24 -10.17 37.50
C ASN A 730 5.43 -9.81 38.41
N ASP A 731 5.14 -9.31 39.61
CA ASP A 731 6.13 -8.80 40.58
C ASP A 731 7.27 -9.77 40.92
N ASN A 732 7.04 -11.09 40.78
CA ASN A 732 7.99 -12.13 41.19
C ASN A 732 8.57 -12.97 40.04
N ALA A 733 7.97 -12.93 38.84
CA ALA A 733 8.38 -13.80 37.74
C ALA A 733 7.93 -13.30 36.36
N LEU A 734 8.71 -13.68 35.35
CA LEU A 734 8.32 -13.65 33.94
C LEU A 734 8.09 -15.08 33.44
N VAL A 735 6.98 -15.29 32.74
CA VAL A 735 6.67 -16.55 32.05
C VAL A 735 6.50 -16.28 30.56
N LEU A 736 7.41 -16.81 29.74
CA LEU A 736 7.30 -16.82 28.29
C LEU A 736 6.88 -18.23 27.85
N LYS A 737 5.70 -18.34 27.23
CA LYS A 737 5.19 -19.60 26.65
C LYS A 737 5.24 -19.48 25.14
N ILE A 738 5.82 -20.48 24.50
CA ILE A 738 5.85 -20.65 23.05
C ILE A 738 5.12 -21.96 22.78
N ALA A 739 3.90 -21.87 22.26
CA ALA A 739 3.15 -23.06 21.89
C ALA A 739 3.76 -23.72 20.65
N LYS A 740 3.66 -25.04 20.56
CA LYS A 740 3.95 -25.80 19.34
C LYS A 740 3.19 -25.20 18.14
N PRO A 741 3.80 -25.08 16.94
CA PRO A 741 3.13 -24.61 15.73
C PRO A 741 1.87 -25.44 15.44
N SER A 742 0.78 -24.74 15.12
CA SER A 742 -0.53 -25.33 14.88
C SER A 742 -1.05 -24.96 13.49
N GLY A 743 -1.52 -25.95 12.71
CA GLY A 743 -1.92 -25.75 11.32
C GLY A 743 -1.72 -27.00 10.48
N THR A 744 -1.66 -26.83 9.15
CA THR A 744 -1.46 -27.94 8.19
C THR A 744 -0.06 -27.94 7.57
N PHE A 745 0.67 -26.82 7.64
CA PHE A 745 2.08 -26.77 7.29
C PHE A 745 2.95 -27.31 8.43
N LYS A 746 4.04 -28.03 8.09
CA LYS A 746 5.07 -28.41 9.07
C LYS A 746 6.22 -27.42 9.01
N SER A 747 6.32 -26.55 10.01
CA SER A 747 7.47 -25.64 10.21
C SER A 747 8.79 -26.42 10.28
N ALA A 748 9.88 -25.78 9.85
CA ALA A 748 11.22 -26.33 10.04
C ALA A 748 11.56 -26.38 11.55
N ALA A 749 12.28 -27.42 11.97
CA ALA A 749 12.68 -27.60 13.36
C ALA A 749 13.71 -26.54 13.76
N HIS A 750 13.39 -25.71 14.76
CA HIS A 750 14.28 -24.65 15.25
C HIS A 750 14.16 -24.45 16.77
N ARG A 751 15.26 -24.00 17.39
CA ARG A 751 15.30 -23.59 18.80
C ARG A 751 15.02 -22.09 18.91
N TYR A 752 14.72 -21.60 20.11
CA TYR A 752 14.50 -20.18 20.37
C TYR A 752 15.65 -19.56 21.16
N LEU A 753 16.04 -18.34 20.77
CA LEU A 753 16.90 -17.46 21.55
C LEU A 753 16.07 -16.27 22.03
N ALA A 754 15.55 -16.32 23.25
CA ALA A 754 14.82 -15.21 23.84
C ALA A 754 15.81 -14.13 24.31
N LYS A 755 15.75 -12.95 23.70
CA LYS A 755 16.40 -11.72 24.13
C LYS A 755 15.35 -10.91 24.90
N ILE A 756 15.46 -10.88 26.22
CA ILE A 756 14.47 -10.27 27.11
C ILE A 756 15.03 -8.95 27.65
N HIS A 757 14.32 -7.84 27.38
CA HIS A 757 14.60 -6.54 28.00
C HIS A 757 14.13 -6.56 29.45
N TRP A 758 14.98 -7.10 30.32
CA TRP A 758 14.67 -7.42 31.72
C TRP A 758 14.47 -6.17 32.58
N ASN A 759 15.20 -5.09 32.29
CA ASN A 759 15.13 -3.76 32.92
C ASN A 759 15.24 -3.71 34.47
N ASN A 760 15.52 -4.83 35.13
CA ASN A 760 15.94 -4.90 36.53
C ASN A 760 17.46 -4.71 36.63
N ASN A 761 17.97 -4.30 37.78
CA ASN A 761 19.43 -4.26 38.04
C ASN A 761 19.97 -5.62 38.51
N MET A 762 19.11 -6.46 39.09
CA MET A 762 19.45 -7.80 39.54
C MET A 762 19.24 -8.82 38.41
N ALA A 763 20.21 -9.72 38.26
CA ALA A 763 20.06 -10.93 37.45
C ALA A 763 18.89 -11.78 37.98
N PRO A 764 18.21 -12.57 37.13
CA PRO A 764 17.29 -13.57 37.62
C PRO A 764 18.02 -14.59 38.51
N LYS A 765 17.32 -15.11 39.52
CA LYS A 765 17.82 -16.13 40.44
C LYS A 765 17.86 -17.51 39.79
N ALA A 766 16.88 -17.80 38.94
CA ALA A 766 16.79 -19.06 38.22
C ALA A 766 15.94 -18.93 36.94
N VAL A 767 16.38 -19.65 35.90
CA VAL A 767 15.63 -19.86 34.67
C VAL A 767 15.34 -21.35 34.53
N SER A 768 14.10 -21.70 34.20
CA SER A 768 13.69 -23.08 33.95
C SER A 768 12.87 -23.19 32.67
N GLU A 769 13.07 -24.27 31.91
CA GLU A 769 12.26 -24.64 30.75
C GLU A 769 11.48 -25.92 31.04
N ASN A 770 10.15 -25.88 30.95
CA ASN A 770 9.30 -27.07 31.18
C ASN A 770 9.63 -27.77 32.52
N ALA A 771 9.85 -26.95 33.56
CA ALA A 771 10.31 -27.33 34.91
C ALA A 771 11.73 -27.95 35.02
N ARG A 772 12.49 -28.03 33.93
CA ARG A 772 13.94 -28.37 33.93
C ARG A 772 14.76 -27.10 34.19
N ASN A 773 15.84 -27.18 34.96
CA ASN A 773 16.75 -26.04 35.13
C ASN A 773 17.44 -25.70 33.80
N VAL A 774 17.65 -24.41 33.53
CA VAL A 774 18.50 -23.93 32.44
C VAL A 774 19.74 -23.30 33.09
N ASP A 775 20.92 -23.77 32.70
CA ASP A 775 22.16 -23.37 33.35
C ASP A 775 22.64 -21.97 32.92
N ALA A 776 23.25 -21.25 33.86
CA ALA A 776 23.83 -19.94 33.60
C ALA A 776 25.19 -20.08 32.91
N VAL A 777 25.40 -19.33 31.81
CA VAL A 777 26.68 -19.29 31.08
C VAL A 777 27.43 -17.98 31.35
N LYS A 778 28.75 -17.97 31.12
CA LYS A 778 29.64 -16.85 31.50
C LYS A 778 29.57 -15.67 30.53
N ASN A 779 29.19 -15.91 29.28
CA ASN A 779 29.05 -14.88 28.25
C ASN A 779 28.04 -15.34 27.17
N ALA A 780 27.52 -14.38 26.40
CA ALA A 780 26.51 -14.65 25.37
C ALA A 780 26.97 -15.64 24.27
N GLY A 781 28.25 -15.67 23.89
CA GLY A 781 28.75 -16.54 22.83
C GLY A 781 28.65 -18.04 23.15
N GLN A 782 28.62 -18.42 24.42
CA GLN A 782 28.38 -19.82 24.81
C GLN A 782 26.95 -20.31 24.45
N LEU A 783 26.02 -19.37 24.23
CA LEU A 783 24.68 -19.68 23.74
C LEU A 783 24.69 -20.06 22.25
N ASP A 784 25.71 -19.74 21.47
CA ASP A 784 25.76 -20.20 20.07
C ASP A 784 25.90 -21.74 20.02
N GLU A 785 26.69 -22.31 20.94
CA GLU A 785 26.98 -23.74 21.04
C GLU A 785 25.91 -24.56 21.76
N SER A 786 25.32 -24.03 22.85
CA SER A 786 24.57 -24.86 23.82
C SER A 786 23.32 -24.17 24.39
N ALA A 787 22.45 -24.94 25.09
CA ALA A 787 21.35 -24.35 25.86
C ALA A 787 21.91 -23.62 27.10
N GLY A 788 21.25 -22.55 27.53
CA GLY A 788 21.70 -21.79 28.69
C GLY A 788 21.04 -20.42 28.77
N TRP A 789 21.43 -19.65 29.79
CA TRP A 789 21.08 -18.23 29.88
C TRP A 789 22.26 -17.36 30.32
N TYR A 790 22.26 -16.11 29.84
CA TYR A 790 23.25 -15.10 30.15
C TYR A 790 22.56 -13.77 30.43
N TYR A 791 22.93 -13.10 31.52
CA TYR A 791 22.40 -11.78 31.85
C TYR A 791 23.47 -10.69 31.65
N ASP A 792 23.24 -9.83 30.66
CA ASP A 792 24.02 -8.62 30.45
C ASP A 792 23.58 -7.55 31.46
N GLN A 793 24.29 -7.46 32.57
CA GLN A 793 24.02 -6.48 33.63
C GLN A 793 24.18 -5.02 33.18
N LYS A 794 25.03 -4.75 32.17
CA LYS A 794 25.27 -3.39 31.69
C LYS A 794 24.06 -2.86 30.92
N ASN A 795 23.52 -3.67 30.02
CA ASN A 795 22.39 -3.31 29.17
C ASN A 795 21.03 -3.79 29.73
N LYS A 796 21.02 -4.54 30.84
CA LYS A 796 19.85 -5.16 31.48
C LYS A 796 19.08 -6.11 30.55
N ILE A 797 19.81 -6.87 29.75
CA ILE A 797 19.26 -7.83 28.78
C ILE A 797 19.53 -9.25 29.26
N LEU A 798 18.48 -10.06 29.36
CA LEU A 798 18.56 -11.48 29.66
C LEU A 798 18.42 -12.29 28.36
N TRP A 799 19.43 -13.09 28.04
CA TRP A 799 19.43 -14.00 26.91
C TRP A 799 19.18 -15.43 27.40
N ILE A 800 18.27 -16.17 26.74
CA ILE A 800 17.96 -17.57 27.06
C ILE A 800 17.86 -18.36 25.75
N LYS A 801 18.65 -19.42 25.58
CA LYS A 801 18.49 -20.37 24.47
C LYS A 801 17.77 -21.63 24.96
N SER A 802 16.62 -21.93 24.36
CA SER A 802 15.76 -23.06 24.73
C SER A 802 16.51 -24.40 24.64
N ILE A 803 16.24 -25.33 25.54
CA ILE A 803 16.73 -26.71 25.47
C ILE A 803 15.97 -27.42 24.34
N GLY A 804 14.64 -27.39 24.37
CA GLY A 804 13.75 -27.90 23.34
C GLY A 804 13.72 -27.06 22.05
N ASN A 805 13.06 -27.60 21.03
CA ASN A 805 12.77 -26.95 19.75
C ASN A 805 11.24 -26.69 19.62
N ASN A 806 10.83 -26.06 18.51
CA ASN A 806 9.42 -25.82 18.19
C ASN A 806 8.57 -27.08 17.93
N GLU A 807 9.08 -28.31 18.05
CA GLU A 807 8.25 -29.53 17.90
C GLU A 807 7.50 -29.89 19.20
N GLU A 808 7.76 -29.19 20.30
CA GLU A 808 7.03 -29.27 21.58
C GLU A 808 6.62 -27.86 22.10
N ASP A 809 5.75 -27.82 23.13
CA ASP A 809 5.48 -26.56 23.84
C ASP A 809 6.70 -26.19 24.71
N ILE A 810 7.15 -24.94 24.66
CA ILE A 810 8.25 -24.41 25.47
C ILE A 810 7.70 -23.39 26.47
N VAL A 811 7.89 -23.64 27.77
CA VAL A 811 7.56 -22.71 28.86
C VAL A 811 8.83 -22.31 29.59
N LEU A 812 9.33 -21.11 29.29
CA LEU A 812 10.42 -20.48 30.03
C LEU A 812 9.85 -19.72 31.23
N LYS A 813 10.30 -20.06 32.44
CA LYS A 813 9.99 -19.36 33.68
C LYS A 813 11.27 -18.75 34.25
N ILE A 814 11.24 -17.45 34.50
CA ILE A 814 12.33 -16.63 35.02
C ILE A 814 11.87 -16.08 36.39
N ASN A 815 12.67 -16.29 37.43
CA ASN A 815 12.40 -15.88 38.83
C ASN A 815 13.61 -15.15 39.44
#